data_AF-A0AAG5CX76-F1
#
_entry.id   AF-A0AAG5CX76-F1
#
_cell.length_a   1.000
_cell.length_b   1.000
_cell.length_c   1.000
_cell.angle_alpha   90.00
_cell.angle_beta   90.00
_cell.angle_gamma   90.00
#
_symmetry.space_group_name_H-M   'P 1'
#
loop_
_entity.id
_entity.type
_entity.pdbx_description
1 polymer ?
#
loop_
_entity_poly.entity_id
_entity_poly.type
_entity_poly.pdbx_seq_one_letter_code
_entity_poly.pdbx_strand_id
1 'polypeptide(L)'
;MELTPEEIRARRLRKLEAKNNRNVSSNTTPTTPDPGTDGGTATTDSTPTRTTLPEADSQATLNSDPEQSGTTSGISNDSVSVDSSSRPGSSADQKTDLILPEKIEASLLLRGGFDVVGQSQPTKPRASVPAPAATGAAASAHRKKPVAAAANAAATPNAWAYKKRSSSDHVSAPKKEGEHLHPSTVGAQLGPAGKMSCEQDAQAAAEDELLQIMLRIMKINSKARYSNSRFTIDSEILENAIDMLNGQRYAEFCAEVMTEIIKDIYYGKLIEPSGDSSDAGRLSDSWSSIPSKKVKPIMLDEVVLGGSGRAGSSTATTPMDIDGAEPEEDVAPFCSSKPSMKAFASNRVAALEYLIGCYLRSNEELYSYTKIKKSKKIYLSETLSTVAAVVRQQALKYAILVLKNTFQSFCGSGETGGSGTTTPAGTKGGTVAGSTALEKSPLLTLMYENKVSADFMSNLMGECRSSEGEEDFRVIFNAVLDDLFIDMQNAICNENIVADPLNRLKELIETRVDNTNPICLLIVEHKIFLTAFTPDKYFAREISKVSYLAPFLSLSVLLDENPKFASHHFSENVCDRTLANSFHAILSSTRKVLHSIFLVLLSNQYSRFEMLNYIAAILKSNAKRIQYNADDRFLAKDGFMLNFMSVLQLLSVKINLSRIDPLYPHHPESLVEIEDETKLKFSSQEYVDWLMNLQDVKDWEQHKFVTHCWFLTLHAHHLGIIPAIQRYNKLLRATKELQRMVDELNATKTQWENTPLARRNKQVRDRCVNQINKLSKAKLSCDIAIIDPNVLSACMQFYSSVCEYMLYQIENRPIEGPFTNQQHPSTLVASENFSALPEWYIEDIADFILFCMQHSISVIDYVDNSIITWILTLVCAPHLIKNPYITAKLIEVLFVTSPTIQTTSPRLYLQIINHELAQTALVSALMKFYTDIETTGQSTEFYDKFTIRYHISHLFKGLWESGVHRQAIVNESKGGKQFVKFVNFFLNDTTYLLDECLEYLKRIHETQVLMMDDAGWNALSQEAQQSRQRQLVQDERQCRSYLTLARETVDMFHYMTIDIKEPFLRPELIDRLSSMLNYNLHQLCGPKCNDLRVRHPHKYGWEPRRLLGQLIDIYLHLSCDEFAAALAADERSFEKRFFEDAANRVERIAVRPQGDVDEFRRLIRKAAEIYVKNQENADEFADAPDDFKDPLMDTLMTDPVVLPSGTIMDRAIITRHLLNSSTDPFNRQPLTEDMLQPATELKERIQKWIKDYRAQKKSS
;
A
#
# COMPACT_ATOMS: atom_id res chain seq x y z
N MET A 1 -43.85 -18.72 -25.92
CA MET A 1 -45.05 -18.21 -25.22
C MET A 1 -44.64 -16.98 -24.46
N GLU A 2 -45.14 -15.82 -24.83
CA GLU A 2 -44.91 -14.57 -24.11
C GLU A 2 -46.13 -14.24 -23.26
N LEU A 3 -45.91 -13.71 -22.05
CA LEU A 3 -46.99 -13.40 -21.10
C LEU A 3 -47.68 -12.10 -21.51
N THR A 4 -49.00 -12.07 -21.34
CA THR A 4 -49.83 -10.94 -21.76
C THR A 4 -49.59 -9.68 -20.89
N PRO A 5 -49.87 -8.47 -21.42
CA PRO A 5 -49.74 -7.23 -20.65
C PRO A 5 -50.57 -7.21 -19.36
N GLU A 6 -51.69 -7.94 -19.31
CA GLU A 6 -52.55 -8.02 -18.13
C GLU A 6 -51.94 -8.87 -17.01
N GLU A 7 -51.24 -9.96 -17.33
CA GLU A 7 -50.50 -10.78 -16.36
C GLU A 7 -49.31 -10.01 -15.76
N ILE A 8 -48.65 -9.18 -16.57
CA ILE A 8 -47.62 -8.24 -16.11
C ILE A 8 -48.23 -7.20 -15.16
N ARG A 9 -49.44 -6.69 -15.47
CA ARG A 9 -50.19 -5.76 -14.61
C ARG A 9 -50.59 -6.40 -13.28
N ALA A 10 -51.08 -7.64 -13.30
CA ALA A 10 -51.42 -8.43 -12.11
C ALA A 10 -50.20 -8.71 -11.23
N ARG A 11 -49.04 -9.05 -11.82
CA ARG A 11 -47.77 -9.20 -11.08
C ARG A 11 -47.29 -7.89 -10.45
N ARG A 12 -47.52 -6.74 -11.09
CA ARG A 12 -47.20 -5.41 -10.51
C ARG A 12 -48.12 -5.05 -9.35
N LEU A 13 -49.42 -5.38 -9.41
CA LEU A 13 -50.38 -5.16 -8.32
C LEU A 13 -50.03 -5.98 -7.07
N ARG A 14 -49.77 -7.29 -7.19
CA ARG A 14 -49.34 -8.12 -6.03
C ARG A 14 -48.05 -7.62 -5.37
N LYS A 15 -47.12 -7.02 -6.15
CA LYS A 15 -45.90 -6.39 -5.63
C LYS A 15 -46.14 -5.04 -4.92
N LEU A 16 -47.29 -4.41 -5.11
CA LEU A 16 -47.71 -3.21 -4.36
C LEU A 16 -48.43 -3.59 -3.06
N GLU A 17 -49.33 -4.58 -3.11
CA GLU A 17 -50.02 -5.11 -1.92
C GLU A 17 -49.01 -5.63 -0.88
N ALA A 18 -48.03 -6.43 -1.31
CA ALA A 18 -46.94 -6.92 -0.46
C ALA A 18 -46.06 -5.81 0.16
N LYS A 19 -46.15 -4.56 -0.32
CA LYS A 19 -45.37 -3.42 0.17
C LYS A 19 -46.11 -2.56 1.17
N ASN A 20 -47.44 -2.69 1.27
CA ASN A 20 -48.28 -1.87 2.15
C ASN A 20 -48.43 -2.48 3.57
N ASN A 21 -48.21 -3.80 3.72
CA ASN A 21 -48.43 -4.56 4.96
C ASN A 21 -47.23 -4.57 5.94
N ARG A 22 -46.41 -3.51 5.98
CA ARG A 22 -45.28 -3.36 6.92
C ARG A 22 -45.34 -2.05 7.69
N ASN A 23 -46.38 -1.87 8.50
CA ASN A 23 -46.42 -0.97 9.67
C ASN A 23 -47.67 -1.27 10.52
N VAL A 24 -47.49 -1.77 11.76
CA VAL A 24 -48.27 -1.47 13.01
C VAL A 24 -48.17 -2.61 14.05
N SER A 25 -47.91 -2.22 15.31
CA SER A 25 -48.12 -2.95 16.58
C SER A 25 -47.24 -4.18 16.92
N SER A 26 -47.27 -4.56 18.21
CA SER A 26 -46.32 -5.43 18.92
C SER A 26 -46.99 -6.21 20.07
N ASN A 27 -46.18 -6.98 20.82
CA ASN A 27 -46.44 -7.65 22.11
C ASN A 27 -47.16 -9.01 22.07
N THR A 28 -46.45 -10.10 22.42
CA THR A 28 -46.56 -10.75 23.76
C THR A 28 -45.52 -11.87 23.95
N THR A 29 -45.20 -12.16 25.22
CA THR A 29 -44.45 -13.32 25.78
C THR A 29 -45.38 -14.56 25.92
N PRO A 30 -44.97 -15.81 26.31
CA PRO A 30 -43.86 -16.15 27.24
C PRO A 30 -43.10 -17.52 27.13
N THR A 31 -42.10 -17.66 28.02
CA THR A 31 -41.59 -18.86 28.76
C THR A 31 -41.24 -20.24 28.12
N THR A 32 -40.10 -20.74 28.61
CA THR A 32 -39.57 -22.13 28.77
C THR A 32 -40.50 -23.06 29.62
N PRO A 33 -40.28 -24.40 29.78
CA PRO A 33 -38.98 -25.11 29.83
C PRO A 33 -38.85 -26.57 29.28
N ASP A 34 -37.61 -27.07 29.36
CA ASP A 34 -37.13 -28.48 29.45
C ASP A 34 -37.68 -29.24 30.71
N PRO A 35 -37.41 -30.55 30.98
CA PRO A 35 -36.35 -31.44 30.43
C PRO A 35 -36.76 -32.92 30.11
N GLY A 36 -35.80 -33.79 29.75
CA GLY A 36 -35.74 -35.16 30.34
C GLY A 36 -35.20 -36.36 29.54
N THR A 37 -33.96 -36.77 29.88
CA THR A 37 -33.47 -38.15 30.15
C THR A 37 -33.40 -39.29 29.08
N ASP A 38 -32.20 -39.89 29.05
CA ASP A 38 -31.81 -41.33 28.94
C ASP A 38 -31.96 -42.19 27.66
N GLY A 39 -30.81 -42.65 27.14
CA GLY A 39 -30.44 -44.08 27.32
C GLY A 39 -30.26 -45.02 26.10
N GLY A 40 -29.03 -45.54 25.92
CA GLY A 40 -28.79 -46.99 25.70
C GLY A 40 -28.92 -47.64 24.30
N THR A 41 -27.81 -47.64 23.54
CA THR A 41 -27.16 -48.81 22.88
C THR A 41 -27.93 -50.00 22.26
N ALA A 42 -27.43 -50.44 21.08
CA ALA A 42 -27.23 -51.83 20.61
C ALA A 42 -28.37 -52.63 19.88
N THR A 43 -28.27 -52.63 18.54
CA THR A 43 -28.17 -53.78 17.59
C THR A 43 -29.05 -55.06 17.62
N THR A 44 -29.27 -55.58 16.39
CA THR A 44 -29.52 -56.98 15.94
C THR A 44 -30.92 -57.63 15.98
N ASP A 45 -31.35 -58.05 14.77
CA ASP A 45 -32.02 -59.28 14.33
C ASP A 45 -33.31 -59.83 14.99
N SER A 46 -34.37 -59.99 14.19
CA SER A 46 -34.61 -61.24 13.41
C SER A 46 -35.95 -61.28 12.64
N THR A 47 -36.08 -62.20 11.66
CA THR A 47 -37.23 -62.39 10.73
C THR A 47 -38.11 -63.60 11.13
N PRO A 48 -39.27 -63.89 10.48
CA PRO A 48 -39.24 -64.92 9.39
C PRO A 48 -40.36 -64.95 8.30
N THR A 49 -39.96 -65.12 7.03
CA THR A 49 -40.67 -65.87 5.93
C THR A 49 -42.02 -65.34 5.35
N ARG A 50 -42.49 -65.69 4.12
CA ARG A 50 -42.29 -66.92 3.30
C ARG A 50 -42.62 -66.77 1.77
N THR A 51 -41.82 -67.42 0.88
CA THR A 51 -42.11 -67.85 -0.54
C THR A 51 -42.33 -66.78 -1.64
N THR A 52 -42.06 -66.99 -2.96
CA THR A 52 -41.79 -68.20 -3.81
C THR A 52 -40.70 -68.00 -4.91
N LEU A 53 -40.29 -69.11 -5.56
CA LEU A 53 -39.30 -69.35 -6.66
C LEU A 53 -39.88 -69.17 -8.10
N PRO A 54 -39.20 -69.43 -9.27
CA PRO A 54 -37.90 -70.11 -9.49
C PRO A 54 -36.88 -69.55 -10.55
N GLU A 55 -35.63 -70.03 -10.46
CA GLU A 55 -34.64 -70.50 -11.49
C GLU A 55 -34.39 -69.72 -12.83
N ALA A 56 -33.20 -69.63 -13.45
CA ALA A 56 -31.77 -69.96 -13.19
C ALA A 56 -30.95 -69.50 -14.47
N ASP A 57 -29.63 -69.61 -14.76
CA ASP A 57 -28.30 -69.83 -14.13
C ASP A 57 -27.21 -69.58 -15.25
N SER A 58 -25.86 -69.56 -15.13
CA SER A 58 -24.86 -69.47 -14.03
C SER A 58 -23.45 -69.14 -14.62
N GLN A 59 -22.51 -68.57 -13.83
CA GLN A 59 -21.01 -68.63 -13.97
C GLN A 59 -20.33 -68.02 -15.25
N ALA A 60 -19.00 -67.77 -15.31
CA ALA A 60 -18.00 -67.27 -14.33
C ALA A 60 -16.63 -66.91 -15.01
N THR A 61 -15.79 -66.10 -14.32
CA THR A 61 -14.30 -66.06 -14.32
C THR A 61 -13.42 -65.61 -15.52
N LEU A 62 -12.53 -64.64 -15.20
CA LEU A 62 -11.06 -64.55 -15.47
C LEU A 62 -10.45 -64.06 -16.81
N ASN A 63 -9.64 -62.99 -16.66
CA ASN A 63 -8.27 -62.75 -17.16
C ASN A 63 -7.95 -62.16 -18.55
N SER A 64 -6.85 -61.37 -18.51
CA SER A 64 -5.81 -61.07 -19.50
C SER A 64 -6.07 -60.14 -20.70
N ASP A 65 -5.34 -59.02 -20.68
CA ASP A 65 -4.62 -58.36 -21.78
C ASP A 65 -3.99 -59.34 -22.82
N PRO A 66 -3.60 -58.94 -24.05
CA PRO A 66 -3.12 -57.57 -24.36
C PRO A 66 -3.39 -56.98 -25.77
N GLU A 67 -3.05 -55.69 -25.86
CA GLU A 67 -2.32 -55.01 -26.95
C GLU A 67 -2.83 -54.84 -28.40
N GLN A 68 -2.55 -53.61 -28.88
CA GLN A 68 -2.05 -53.21 -30.21
C GLN A 68 -2.93 -53.34 -31.49
N SER A 69 -3.40 -52.16 -31.91
CA SER A 69 -3.25 -51.61 -33.28
C SER A 69 -4.13 -52.21 -34.40
N GLY A 70 -4.05 -51.65 -35.62
CA GLY A 70 -4.75 -52.21 -36.80
C GLY A 70 -5.59 -51.26 -37.67
N THR A 71 -5.25 -49.96 -37.72
CA THR A 71 -5.37 -49.03 -38.88
C THR A 71 -6.28 -49.32 -40.10
N THR A 72 -6.89 -48.21 -40.57
CA THR A 72 -7.17 -47.84 -42.00
C THR A 72 -8.37 -48.39 -42.78
N SER A 73 -8.90 -47.51 -43.65
CA SER A 73 -9.91 -47.71 -44.73
C SER A 73 -11.27 -48.31 -44.33
N GLY A 74 -12.42 -47.66 -44.53
CA GLY A 74 -12.70 -46.41 -45.24
C GLY A 74 -13.00 -46.66 -46.73
N ILE A 75 -14.29 -46.79 -47.05
CA ILE A 75 -14.90 -46.79 -48.40
C ILE A 75 -16.13 -45.85 -48.36
N SER A 76 -16.47 -45.25 -49.49
CA SER A 76 -17.36 -44.10 -49.64
C SER A 76 -18.71 -44.40 -50.31
N ASN A 77 -19.65 -43.45 -50.19
CA ASN A 77 -20.89 -43.26 -50.98
C ASN A 77 -21.94 -44.39 -50.87
N ASP A 78 -23.26 -44.15 -50.84
CA ASP A 78 -24.12 -43.19 -51.56
C ASP A 78 -25.22 -42.63 -50.62
N SER A 79 -25.77 -41.41 -50.77
CA SER A 79 -26.31 -40.65 -51.92
C SER A 79 -27.78 -40.96 -52.28
N VAL A 80 -28.70 -40.23 -51.64
CA VAL A 80 -30.09 -39.94 -52.09
C VAL A 80 -30.41 -38.49 -51.69
N SER A 81 -31.22 -37.79 -52.49
CA SER A 81 -31.39 -36.33 -52.49
C SER A 81 -32.83 -35.92 -52.87
N VAL A 82 -33.09 -34.60 -53.03
CA VAL A 82 -34.33 -33.98 -53.61
C VAL A 82 -35.56 -34.01 -52.68
N ASP A 83 -36.44 -32.99 -52.53
CA ASP A 83 -36.62 -31.60 -53.03
C ASP A 83 -37.03 -30.70 -51.82
N SER A 84 -36.74 -29.40 -51.67
CA SER A 84 -37.23 -28.18 -52.37
C SER A 84 -38.76 -27.90 -52.27
N SER A 85 -39.29 -26.67 -52.29
CA SER A 85 -38.71 -25.32 -52.47
C SER A 85 -39.63 -24.19 -51.92
N SER A 86 -39.09 -22.99 -51.61
CA SER A 86 -39.71 -21.66 -51.86
C SER A 86 -38.82 -20.47 -51.42
N ARG A 87 -39.01 -19.29 -52.04
CA ARG A 87 -38.31 -17.99 -51.90
C ARG A 87 -39.31 -16.88 -52.32
N PRO A 88 -39.05 -15.55 -52.19
CA PRO A 88 -38.05 -14.80 -51.40
C PRO A 88 -38.65 -13.53 -50.68
N GLY A 89 -37.77 -12.71 -50.05
CA GLY A 89 -38.02 -11.31 -49.66
C GLY A 89 -38.29 -11.08 -48.16
N SER A 90 -38.02 -9.91 -47.56
CA SER A 90 -37.23 -8.73 -47.97
C SER A 90 -36.93 -7.84 -46.73
N SER A 91 -35.83 -7.09 -46.77
CA SER A 91 -35.33 -6.13 -45.74
C SER A 91 -36.33 -5.40 -44.83
N ALA A 92 -36.02 -5.32 -43.53
CA ALA A 92 -36.47 -4.26 -42.62
C ALA A 92 -35.44 -4.06 -41.48
N ASP A 93 -35.11 -2.82 -41.14
CA ASP A 93 -34.14 -2.49 -40.09
C ASP A 93 -34.62 -2.83 -38.67
N GLN A 94 -33.70 -3.28 -37.81
CA GLN A 94 -33.89 -3.26 -36.36
C GLN A 94 -32.85 -2.37 -35.69
N LYS A 95 -33.31 -1.24 -35.14
CA LYS A 95 -32.52 -0.42 -34.23
C LYS A 95 -32.32 -1.15 -32.91
N THR A 96 -31.07 -1.42 -32.54
CA THR A 96 -30.70 -1.83 -31.18
C THR A 96 -30.56 -0.59 -30.30
N ASP A 97 -31.52 -0.36 -29.40
CA ASP A 97 -31.42 0.72 -28.40
C ASP A 97 -30.31 0.42 -27.38
N LEU A 98 -29.14 1.03 -27.61
CA LEU A 98 -27.98 0.91 -26.72
C LEU A 98 -28.15 1.81 -25.49
N ILE A 99 -28.35 1.19 -24.32
CA ILE A 99 -28.42 1.87 -23.02
C ILE A 99 -27.00 2.27 -22.59
N LEU A 100 -26.63 3.53 -22.83
CA LEU A 100 -25.31 4.11 -22.51
C LEU A 100 -25.01 4.14 -20.99
N PRO A 101 -23.92 3.54 -20.50
CA PRO A 101 -23.49 3.65 -19.10
C PRO A 101 -22.56 4.87 -18.87
N GLU A 102 -23.13 6.04 -18.58
CA GLU A 102 -22.41 7.34 -18.39
C GLU A 102 -21.30 7.36 -17.29
N LYS A 103 -21.03 6.25 -16.60
CA LYS A 103 -20.19 6.22 -15.37
C LYS A 103 -18.75 5.70 -15.55
N ILE A 104 -18.38 5.16 -16.71
CA ILE A 104 -17.05 4.58 -16.93
C ILE A 104 -16.07 5.61 -17.53
N GLU A 105 -16.52 6.45 -18.47
CA GLU A 105 -15.67 7.43 -19.17
C GLU A 105 -14.97 8.47 -18.25
N ALA A 106 -15.42 8.63 -17.01
CA ALA A 106 -14.81 9.56 -16.05
C ALA A 106 -13.38 9.17 -15.66
N SER A 107 -12.99 7.89 -15.82
CA SER A 107 -11.65 7.41 -15.48
C SER A 107 -10.57 7.85 -16.49
N LEU A 108 -10.91 7.86 -17.79
CA LEU A 108 -9.97 8.01 -18.91
C LEU A 108 -9.30 9.41 -19.02
N LEU A 109 -9.80 10.42 -18.29
CA LEU A 109 -9.27 11.79 -18.31
C LEU A 109 -8.87 12.32 -16.91
N LEU A 110 -8.80 11.44 -15.90
CA LEU A 110 -8.42 11.81 -14.52
C LEU A 110 -7.16 11.12 -13.98
N ARG A 111 -6.65 10.06 -14.64
CA ARG A 111 -5.20 9.77 -14.67
C ARG A 111 -4.58 10.57 -15.83
N GLY A 112 -3.33 11.05 -15.68
CA GLY A 112 -2.55 11.60 -16.81
C GLY A 112 -2.78 13.07 -17.24
N GLY A 113 -3.54 13.88 -16.49
CA GLY A 113 -3.76 15.31 -16.83
C GLY A 113 -2.55 16.22 -16.58
N PHE A 114 -1.54 16.19 -17.46
CA PHE A 114 -0.38 17.10 -17.44
C PHE A 114 -0.62 18.38 -18.25
N ASP A 115 -1.20 19.41 -17.62
CA ASP A 115 -1.32 20.75 -18.22
C ASP A 115 0.03 21.49 -18.22
N VAL A 116 0.83 21.31 -19.27
CA VAL A 116 2.10 22.02 -19.49
C VAL A 116 1.83 23.46 -19.96
N VAL A 117 1.64 24.38 -19.00
CA VAL A 117 1.49 25.83 -19.28
C VAL A 117 2.85 26.45 -19.60
N GLY A 118 3.25 26.39 -20.87
CA GLY A 118 4.47 27.02 -21.38
C GLY A 118 4.38 28.55 -21.41
N GLN A 119 5.00 29.24 -20.44
CA GLN A 119 5.24 30.69 -20.52
C GLN A 119 6.71 30.98 -20.88
N SER A 120 6.98 31.12 -22.19
CA SER A 120 8.28 31.58 -22.70
C SER A 120 8.19 33.02 -23.22
N GLN A 121 8.73 33.99 -22.48
CA GLN A 121 9.06 35.31 -23.04
C GLN A 121 10.51 35.34 -23.56
N PRO A 122 10.80 36.02 -24.68
CA PRO A 122 12.10 35.95 -25.33
C PRO A 122 13.10 36.99 -24.79
N THR A 123 14.33 36.55 -24.50
CA THR A 123 15.50 37.43 -24.31
C THR A 123 16.52 37.18 -25.43
N LYS A 124 17.14 38.26 -25.94
CA LYS A 124 18.06 38.20 -27.10
C LYS A 124 19.52 37.95 -26.69
N PRO A 125 20.34 37.33 -27.58
CA PRO A 125 21.65 36.77 -27.22
C PRO A 125 22.81 37.78 -27.30
N ARG A 126 23.97 37.42 -26.71
CA ARG A 126 25.24 38.12 -26.95
C ARG A 126 26.48 37.20 -26.83
N ALA A 127 27.07 36.90 -27.99
CA ALA A 127 28.49 36.61 -28.28
C ALA A 127 29.38 35.79 -27.30
N SER A 128 29.76 34.57 -27.70
CA SER A 128 31.13 34.13 -28.11
C SER A 128 32.35 34.98 -27.61
N VAL A 129 33.56 34.48 -27.26
CA VAL A 129 34.34 33.24 -27.54
C VAL A 129 35.74 33.39 -26.85
N PRO A 130 36.71 32.44 -26.80
CA PRO A 130 36.73 30.97 -26.81
C PRO A 130 37.46 30.38 -25.56
N ALA A 131 37.86 29.10 -25.60
CA ALA A 131 38.83 28.49 -24.68
C ALA A 131 40.14 28.07 -25.40
N PRO A 132 41.25 27.95 -24.65
CA PRO A 132 42.33 26.99 -24.98
C PRO A 132 42.80 26.17 -23.75
N ALA A 133 43.65 25.13 -23.85
CA ALA A 133 43.82 24.05 -24.84
C ALA A 133 44.94 23.08 -24.35
N ALA A 134 44.69 21.76 -24.34
CA ALA A 134 45.69 20.67 -24.18
C ALA A 134 46.54 20.70 -22.85
N THR A 135 47.47 19.79 -22.50
CA THR A 135 48.08 18.57 -23.11
C THR A 135 48.39 17.50 -22.03
N GLY A 136 48.41 16.21 -22.43
CA GLY A 136 49.62 15.35 -22.29
C GLY A 136 50.01 14.59 -21.00
N ALA A 137 50.07 13.26 -21.14
CA ALA A 137 51.19 12.35 -20.74
C ALA A 137 51.60 12.08 -19.27
N ALA A 138 51.21 10.89 -18.79
CA ALA A 138 52.06 9.76 -18.37
C ALA A 138 53.27 9.86 -17.38
N ALA A 139 53.28 8.90 -16.44
CA ALA A 139 54.40 8.08 -15.96
C ALA A 139 55.36 8.52 -14.80
N SER A 140 55.08 7.94 -13.62
CA SER A 140 56.01 7.13 -12.78
C SER A 140 56.82 7.71 -11.59
N ALA A 141 57.00 6.81 -10.60
CA ALA A 141 58.10 6.68 -9.61
C ALA A 141 58.17 7.51 -8.28
N HIS A 142 58.04 6.74 -7.18
CA HIS A 142 58.90 6.75 -5.96
C HIS A 142 58.58 7.60 -4.68
N ARG A 143 58.19 6.87 -3.63
CA ARG A 143 58.62 6.94 -2.20
C ARG A 143 58.83 8.33 -1.53
N LYS A 144 57.94 8.65 -0.57
CA LYS A 144 58.28 8.86 0.87
C LYS A 144 57.03 8.94 1.79
N LYS A 145 57.24 8.97 3.10
CA LYS A 145 56.23 8.89 4.17
C LYS A 145 55.34 10.14 4.27
N PRO A 146 54.06 10.04 4.66
CA PRO A 146 53.26 11.17 5.14
C PRO A 146 53.43 11.41 6.66
N VAL A 147 53.05 12.62 7.11
CA VAL A 147 52.84 13.03 8.52
C VAL A 147 51.52 13.81 8.57
N ALA A 148 50.85 13.84 9.73
CA ALA A 148 49.56 14.52 9.96
C ALA A 148 49.65 16.06 9.83
N ALA A 149 48.58 16.87 9.84
CA ALA A 149 47.14 16.68 10.12
C ALA A 149 46.32 17.70 9.24
N ALA A 150 45.01 17.93 9.34
CA ALA A 150 43.97 17.58 10.31
C ALA A 150 42.57 17.57 9.65
N ALA A 151 41.52 17.12 10.36
CA ALA A 151 40.14 17.11 9.88
C ALA A 151 39.14 17.55 10.97
N ASN A 152 38.09 18.26 10.55
CA ASN A 152 36.89 18.62 11.31
C ASN A 152 35.65 18.01 10.62
N ALA A 153 34.53 17.74 11.27
CA ALA A 153 34.27 17.42 12.68
C ALA A 153 32.85 16.80 12.73
N ALA A 154 32.65 15.71 13.46
CA ALA A 154 31.34 15.07 13.64
C ALA A 154 31.13 14.72 15.11
N ALA A 155 29.93 14.96 15.65
CA ALA A 155 29.67 14.91 17.08
C ALA A 155 28.49 14.00 17.44
N THR A 156 28.78 12.93 18.19
CA THR A 156 27.81 12.05 18.85
C THR A 156 27.62 12.47 20.31
N PRO A 157 26.38 12.51 20.85
CA PRO A 157 26.16 12.74 22.28
C PRO A 157 25.98 11.43 23.05
N ASN A 158 26.82 11.15 24.06
CA ASN A 158 26.38 10.52 25.31
C ASN A 158 27.47 10.49 26.42
N ALA A 159 26.98 10.36 27.66
CA ALA A 159 27.71 10.04 28.91
C ALA A 159 28.79 11.02 29.44
N TRP A 160 28.63 11.45 30.69
CA TRP A 160 29.66 12.12 31.48
C TRP A 160 30.69 11.15 32.07
N ALA A 161 31.94 11.58 32.20
CA ALA A 161 32.89 11.06 33.18
C ALA A 161 33.79 12.18 33.73
N TYR A 162 33.89 12.29 35.06
CA TYR A 162 34.60 13.40 35.72
C TYR A 162 36.10 13.12 35.91
N LYS A 163 36.95 14.15 35.77
CA LYS A 163 38.41 14.05 35.90
C LYS A 163 38.86 13.61 37.31
N LYS A 164 39.90 12.76 37.38
CA LYS A 164 40.81 12.69 38.55
C LYS A 164 42.28 12.81 38.12
N ARG A 165 42.85 13.97 38.46
CA ARG A 165 44.26 14.35 38.71
C ARG A 165 45.44 13.55 38.11
N SER A 166 46.31 14.29 37.42
CA SER A 166 47.78 14.13 37.39
C SER A 166 48.37 14.26 38.82
N SER A 167 49.51 13.69 39.22
CA SER A 167 50.77 13.54 38.46
C SER A 167 51.72 12.42 38.91
N SER A 168 52.72 12.14 38.06
CA SER A 168 54.05 11.53 38.31
C SER A 168 54.10 10.10 38.90
N ASP A 169 54.61 9.06 38.24
CA ASP A 169 55.95 8.84 37.61
C ASP A 169 57.08 8.71 38.66
N HIS A 170 58.04 7.76 38.64
CA HIS A 170 58.37 6.59 37.79
C HIS A 170 59.18 5.58 38.69
N VAL A 171 59.16 4.24 38.55
CA VAL A 171 59.95 3.38 37.62
C VAL A 171 61.48 3.67 37.67
N SER A 172 62.44 2.75 37.93
CA SER A 172 62.40 1.29 38.27
C SER A 172 63.78 0.69 38.62
N ALA A 173 63.83 -0.26 39.59
CA ALA A 173 64.57 -1.56 39.55
C ALA A 173 66.11 -1.60 39.27
N PRO A 174 66.79 -2.78 39.17
CA PRO A 174 66.68 -4.06 39.91
C PRO A 174 68.03 -4.58 40.49
N LYS A 175 67.99 -5.55 41.44
CA LYS A 175 68.60 -6.92 41.30
C LYS A 175 68.33 -7.82 42.53
N LYS A 176 68.72 -9.10 42.42
CA LYS A 176 68.30 -10.28 43.22
C LYS A 176 69.40 -10.80 44.16
N GLU A 177 68.95 -11.52 45.21
CA GLU A 177 69.54 -12.71 45.89
C GLU A 177 71.05 -12.75 46.27
N GLY A 178 71.45 -13.19 47.47
CA GLY A 178 70.69 -13.74 48.61
C GLY A 178 71.58 -14.19 49.78
N GLU A 179 71.07 -15.14 50.59
CA GLU A 179 71.72 -15.95 51.65
C GLU A 179 71.90 -15.41 53.11
N HIS A 180 71.12 -16.05 54.01
CA HIS A 180 71.48 -16.69 55.30
C HIS A 180 71.96 -15.96 56.60
N LEU A 181 71.13 -16.14 57.65
CA LEU A 181 71.43 -16.59 59.04
C LEU A 181 72.16 -15.68 60.09
N HIS A 182 71.36 -15.10 61.02
CA HIS A 182 71.36 -15.30 62.51
C HIS A 182 72.65 -15.12 63.39
N PRO A 183 72.57 -14.95 64.75
CA PRO A 183 71.43 -14.70 65.68
C PRO A 183 71.70 -13.58 66.77
N SER A 184 70.94 -13.63 67.89
CA SER A 184 71.02 -12.90 69.20
C SER A 184 70.33 -11.52 69.30
N THR A 185 69.28 -11.33 70.13
CA THR A 185 69.20 -11.18 71.62
C THR A 185 69.75 -9.81 72.06
N VAL A 186 68.99 -8.81 72.53
CA VAL A 186 68.06 -8.67 73.71
C VAL A 186 66.89 -7.74 73.30
N GLY A 187 65.68 -7.70 73.89
CA GLY A 187 65.08 -8.42 75.01
C GLY A 187 64.26 -7.48 75.93
N ALA A 188 62.95 -7.34 75.67
CA ALA A 188 62.00 -6.60 76.51
C ALA A 188 60.58 -7.18 76.36
N GLN A 189 59.88 -7.44 77.47
CA GLN A 189 58.52 -7.97 77.48
C GLN A 189 57.49 -6.84 77.63
N LEU A 190 56.48 -6.82 76.76
CA LEU A 190 55.20 -6.15 77.00
C LEU A 190 54.06 -7.11 76.62
N GLY A 191 53.02 -7.15 77.45
CA GLY A 191 52.05 -8.26 77.46
C GLY A 191 50.93 -8.18 76.42
N PRO A 192 50.07 -9.23 76.32
CA PRO A 192 49.07 -9.37 75.25
C PRO A 192 47.95 -8.33 75.20
N ALA A 193 47.79 -7.48 76.22
CA ALA A 193 46.67 -6.56 76.35
C ALA A 193 46.60 -5.45 75.27
N GLY A 194 47.72 -5.11 74.64
CA GLY A 194 47.83 -3.96 73.74
C GLY A 194 47.25 -4.09 72.33
N LYS A 195 46.61 -5.23 71.97
CA LYS A 195 45.96 -5.41 70.66
C LYS A 195 44.44 -5.32 70.69
N MET A 196 43.79 -5.91 71.70
CA MET A 196 42.33 -6.02 71.73
C MET A 196 41.61 -4.67 71.77
N SER A 197 42.09 -3.68 72.56
CA SER A 197 41.40 -2.39 72.63
C SER A 197 41.44 -1.64 71.30
N CYS A 198 42.57 -1.69 70.58
CA CYS A 198 42.70 -0.99 69.29
C CYS A 198 41.81 -1.59 68.19
N GLU A 199 41.49 -2.89 68.27
CA GLU A 199 40.51 -3.54 67.39
C GLU A 199 39.07 -3.24 67.84
N GLN A 200 38.77 -3.22 69.14
CA GLN A 200 37.45 -2.84 69.68
C GLN A 200 37.09 -1.37 69.42
N ASP A 201 38.01 -0.44 69.66
CA ASP A 201 37.84 1.00 69.36
C ASP A 201 37.61 1.23 67.85
N ALA A 202 38.32 0.47 67.00
CA ALA A 202 38.15 0.54 65.54
C ALA A 202 36.83 -0.08 65.05
N GLN A 203 36.29 -1.07 65.78
CA GLN A 203 35.01 -1.71 65.50
C GLN A 203 33.83 -0.83 65.95
N ALA A 204 33.85 -0.29 67.17
CA ALA A 204 32.83 0.67 67.63
C ALA A 204 32.77 1.91 66.73
N ALA A 205 33.95 2.45 66.35
CA ALA A 205 34.04 3.54 65.38
C ALA A 205 33.71 3.11 63.92
N ALA A 206 33.43 1.84 63.64
CA ALA A 206 32.87 1.36 62.38
C ALA A 206 31.36 1.11 62.46
N GLU A 207 30.85 0.74 63.64
CA GLU A 207 29.42 0.56 63.91
C GLU A 207 28.68 1.93 63.97
N ASP A 208 29.29 2.97 64.57
CA ASP A 208 28.79 4.36 64.44
C ASP A 208 28.86 4.88 62.99
N GLU A 209 29.94 4.58 62.26
CA GLU A 209 30.07 4.95 60.84
C GLU A 209 29.00 4.23 59.98
N LEU A 210 28.60 3.01 60.34
CA LEU A 210 27.51 2.24 59.70
C LEU A 210 26.14 2.83 60.03
N LEU A 211 25.85 3.13 61.30
CA LEU A 211 24.62 3.78 61.75
C LEU A 211 24.39 5.11 61.01
N GLN A 212 25.43 5.96 60.91
CA GLN A 212 25.38 7.23 60.17
C GLN A 212 25.15 7.06 58.66
N ILE A 213 25.59 5.93 58.06
CA ILE A 213 25.29 5.61 56.67
C ILE A 213 23.82 5.14 56.52
N MET A 214 23.33 4.25 57.40
CA MET A 214 21.95 3.76 57.33
C MET A 214 20.92 4.87 57.54
N LEU A 215 21.12 5.72 58.56
CA LEU A 215 20.27 6.90 58.80
C LEU A 215 20.20 7.84 57.59
N ARG A 216 21.32 8.02 56.87
CA ARG A 216 21.38 8.84 55.64
C ARG A 216 20.69 8.18 54.46
N ILE A 217 20.86 6.87 54.27
CA ILE A 217 20.13 6.10 53.25
C ILE A 217 18.62 6.21 53.49
N MET A 218 18.17 6.18 54.75
CA MET A 218 16.76 6.26 55.13
C MET A 218 16.24 7.70 55.36
N LYS A 219 17.09 8.73 55.24
CA LYS A 219 16.81 10.17 55.42
C LYS A 219 16.26 10.60 56.80
N ILE A 220 16.65 9.88 57.86
CA ILE A 220 16.23 10.10 59.24
C ILE A 220 17.12 11.15 59.92
N ASN A 221 16.53 12.03 60.74
CA ASN A 221 17.27 13.04 61.50
C ASN A 221 17.70 12.53 62.89
N SER A 222 19.00 12.31 63.11
CA SER A 222 19.55 11.82 64.39
C SER A 222 20.28 12.90 65.22
N LYS A 223 19.78 14.15 65.18
CA LYS A 223 20.25 15.37 65.89
C LYS A 223 21.21 16.29 65.09
N ALA A 224 20.66 17.44 64.70
CA ALA A 224 21.29 18.77 64.80
C ALA A 224 22.61 19.11 64.06
N ARG A 225 23.06 18.38 63.01
CA ARG A 225 24.16 18.90 62.16
C ARG A 225 24.19 18.54 60.66
N TYR A 226 23.08 18.10 60.04
CA TYR A 226 22.99 17.98 58.57
C TYR A 226 21.65 18.50 58.02
N SER A 227 21.71 19.54 57.19
CA SER A 227 20.57 20.41 56.80
C SER A 227 19.70 19.88 55.65
N ASN A 228 19.58 18.55 55.47
CA ASN A 228 18.87 17.93 54.33
C ASN A 228 18.18 16.59 54.69
N SER A 229 17.84 16.38 55.97
CA SER A 229 16.97 15.28 56.43
C SER A 229 15.49 15.71 56.40
N ARG A 230 14.56 14.77 56.17
CA ARG A 230 13.13 15.09 55.92
C ARG A 230 12.14 14.28 56.76
N PHE A 231 12.60 13.28 57.53
CA PHE A 231 11.74 12.41 58.33
C PHE A 231 12.21 12.32 59.78
N THR A 232 11.25 12.30 60.69
CA THR A 232 11.40 12.13 62.14
C THR A 232 10.59 10.93 62.57
N ILE A 233 11.19 10.04 63.36
CA ILE A 233 10.54 8.87 63.97
C ILE A 233 10.43 9.15 65.47
N ASP A 234 9.47 8.52 66.14
CA ASP A 234 9.39 8.56 67.60
C ASP A 234 10.68 8.00 68.25
N SER A 235 11.08 8.57 69.39
CA SER A 235 12.37 8.30 70.00
C SER A 235 12.45 6.89 70.58
N GLU A 236 11.37 6.38 71.18
CA GLU A 236 11.32 5.01 71.73
C GLU A 236 11.47 3.95 70.62
N ILE A 237 10.84 4.17 69.46
CA ILE A 237 10.95 3.27 68.29
C ILE A 237 12.35 3.38 67.68
N LEU A 238 12.92 4.59 67.58
CA LEU A 238 14.27 4.77 67.06
C LEU A 238 15.34 4.14 67.97
N GLU A 239 15.18 4.18 69.29
CA GLU A 239 16.09 3.54 70.25
C GLU A 239 15.98 2.00 70.19
N ASN A 240 14.76 1.44 70.16
CA ASN A 240 14.55 -0.01 69.94
C ASN A 240 15.20 -0.49 68.62
N ALA A 241 15.01 0.26 67.53
CA ALA A 241 15.61 -0.05 66.24
C ALA A 241 17.14 0.00 66.32
N ILE A 242 17.73 1.02 66.94
CA ILE A 242 19.19 1.13 67.11
C ILE A 242 19.74 -0.07 67.90
N ASP A 243 19.03 -0.60 68.88
CA ASP A 243 19.46 -1.83 69.58
C ASP A 243 19.36 -3.09 68.69
N MET A 244 18.41 -3.17 67.76
CA MET A 244 18.43 -4.23 66.74
C MET A 244 19.62 -4.08 65.78
N LEU A 245 20.03 -2.86 65.43
CA LEU A 245 21.23 -2.61 64.64
C LEU A 245 22.50 -3.03 65.38
N ASN A 246 22.62 -2.68 66.67
CA ASN A 246 23.70 -3.11 67.56
C ASN A 246 23.76 -4.64 67.68
N GLY A 247 22.60 -5.31 67.70
CA GLY A 247 22.45 -6.76 67.66
C GLY A 247 22.65 -7.42 66.28
N GLN A 248 23.14 -6.68 65.27
CA GLN A 248 23.34 -7.14 63.87
C GLN A 248 22.05 -7.63 63.15
N ARG A 249 20.86 -7.31 63.67
CA ARG A 249 19.54 -7.71 63.12
C ARG A 249 19.10 -6.72 62.03
N TYR A 250 19.96 -6.52 61.03
CA TYR A 250 19.82 -5.47 60.00
C TYR A 250 18.47 -5.49 59.26
N ALA A 251 17.91 -6.67 59.01
CA ALA A 251 16.62 -6.80 58.31
C ALA A 251 15.44 -6.30 59.16
N GLU A 252 15.50 -6.51 60.48
CA GLU A 252 14.44 -6.13 61.42
C GLU A 252 14.50 -4.62 61.70
N PHE A 253 15.70 -4.06 61.88
CA PHE A 253 15.92 -2.59 61.87
C PHE A 253 15.29 -1.94 60.62
N CYS A 254 15.61 -2.46 59.42
CA CYS A 254 15.03 -1.92 58.19
C CYS A 254 13.51 -2.15 58.10
N ALA A 255 12.98 -3.24 58.68
CA ALA A 255 11.55 -3.53 58.67
C ALA A 255 10.75 -2.56 59.54
N GLU A 256 11.17 -2.32 60.78
CA GLU A 256 10.51 -1.42 61.73
C GLU A 256 10.58 0.04 61.24
N VAL A 257 11.78 0.50 60.88
CA VAL A 257 12.03 1.88 60.44
C VAL A 257 11.29 2.22 59.14
N MET A 258 11.24 1.30 58.15
CA MET A 258 10.44 1.55 56.95
C MET A 258 8.94 1.52 57.25
N THR A 259 8.46 0.70 58.19
CA THR A 259 7.03 0.62 58.53
C THR A 259 6.51 1.96 59.02
N GLU A 260 7.13 2.56 60.04
CA GLU A 260 6.65 3.84 60.60
C GLU A 260 6.75 5.00 59.60
N ILE A 261 7.82 5.09 58.80
CA ILE A 261 7.94 6.15 57.78
C ILE A 261 6.87 5.99 56.69
N ILE A 262 6.62 4.77 56.18
CA ILE A 262 5.58 4.55 55.16
C ILE A 262 4.20 4.83 55.75
N LYS A 263 3.94 4.39 56.99
CA LYS A 263 2.70 4.62 57.75
C LYS A 263 2.39 6.10 57.89
N ASP A 264 3.35 6.91 58.35
CA ASP A 264 3.14 8.35 58.52
C ASP A 264 2.99 9.11 57.18
N ILE A 265 3.64 8.65 56.10
CA ILE A 265 3.39 9.14 54.74
C ILE A 265 1.97 8.74 54.28
N TYR A 266 1.54 7.49 54.46
CA TYR A 266 0.20 7.00 54.08
C TYR A 266 -0.91 7.78 54.78
N TYR A 267 -0.79 7.97 56.09
CA TYR A 267 -1.76 8.69 56.92
C TYR A 267 -1.61 10.22 56.85
N GLY A 268 -0.67 10.75 56.05
CA GLY A 268 -0.58 12.18 55.72
C GLY A 268 -0.05 13.08 56.83
N LYS A 269 0.57 12.54 57.88
CA LYS A 269 1.10 13.30 59.03
C LYS A 269 2.32 14.17 58.70
N LEU A 270 2.98 13.92 57.58
CA LEU A 270 4.36 14.36 57.30
C LEU A 270 4.50 15.20 56.01
N ILE A 271 3.40 15.83 55.55
CA ILE A 271 3.39 16.75 54.41
C ILE A 271 3.02 18.17 54.88
N GLU A 272 3.97 18.85 55.54
CA GLU A 272 3.85 20.29 55.74
C GLU A 272 4.10 21.04 54.41
N PRO A 273 3.34 22.13 54.12
CA PRO A 273 3.61 23.00 52.98
C PRO A 273 4.86 23.84 53.26
N SER A 274 5.90 23.71 52.44
CA SER A 274 7.16 24.43 52.60
C SER A 274 7.00 25.93 52.29
N GLY A 275 6.99 26.76 53.33
CA GLY A 275 7.09 28.21 53.22
C GLY A 275 8.51 28.71 52.94
N ASP A 276 8.60 29.81 52.21
CA ASP A 276 9.74 30.72 52.03
C ASP A 276 11.15 30.15 51.82
N SER A 277 11.54 30.09 50.54
CA SER A 277 12.84 30.64 50.12
C SER A 277 12.62 31.58 48.92
N SER A 278 12.79 32.88 49.12
CA SER A 278 12.47 33.90 48.12
C SER A 278 13.60 34.12 47.11
N ASP A 279 13.44 33.58 45.89
CA ASP A 279 14.07 34.15 44.69
C ASP A 279 13.13 34.01 43.47
N ALA A 280 12.75 35.14 42.87
CA ALA A 280 11.52 35.26 42.08
C ALA A 280 11.72 35.08 40.56
N GLY A 281 12.31 33.94 40.16
CA GLY A 281 12.37 33.52 38.76
C GLY A 281 11.04 32.89 38.30
N ARG A 282 10.24 33.62 37.52
CA ARG A 282 8.92 33.14 37.04
C ARG A 282 9.00 31.79 36.30
N LEU A 283 8.48 30.73 36.92
CA LEU A 283 7.93 29.56 36.24
C LEU A 283 6.41 29.61 36.35
N SER A 284 5.73 29.60 35.20
CA SER A 284 4.29 29.80 35.08
C SER A 284 3.49 28.52 35.33
N ASP A 285 2.22 28.68 35.71
CA ASP A 285 1.22 27.62 35.75
C ASP A 285 1.21 26.78 34.46
N SER A 286 1.51 25.49 34.59
CA SER A 286 1.46 24.52 33.48
C SER A 286 0.74 23.21 33.86
N TRP A 287 0.05 23.19 35.01
CA TRP A 287 -0.75 22.05 35.49
C TRP A 287 -2.22 22.09 35.02
N SER A 288 -2.50 22.79 33.92
CA SER A 288 -3.85 23.14 33.44
C SER A 288 -4.08 22.89 31.93
N SER A 289 -3.28 22.02 31.32
CA SER A 289 -3.29 21.74 29.86
C SER A 289 -3.66 20.30 29.46
N ILE A 290 -4.21 19.48 30.36
CA ILE A 290 -4.97 18.26 29.99
C ILE A 290 -6.47 18.58 30.16
N PRO A 291 -7.24 18.77 29.06
CA PRO A 291 -8.62 19.22 29.13
C PRO A 291 -9.58 18.08 29.48
N SER A 292 -9.59 17.66 30.75
CA SER A 292 -10.53 16.69 31.33
C SER A 292 -11.96 17.24 31.47
N LYS A 293 -12.54 17.71 30.36
CA LYS A 293 -13.98 18.00 30.27
C LYS A 293 -14.74 16.67 30.26
N LYS A 294 -15.67 16.52 31.21
CA LYS A 294 -16.44 15.31 31.48
C LYS A 294 -17.07 14.71 30.20
N VAL A 295 -16.46 13.65 29.67
CA VAL A 295 -17.13 12.63 28.87
C VAL A 295 -17.32 11.43 29.79
N LYS A 296 -18.53 10.87 29.88
CA LYS A 296 -18.74 9.65 30.67
C LYS A 296 -18.00 8.49 30.00
N PRO A 297 -17.31 7.60 30.74
CA PRO A 297 -16.91 6.32 30.17
C PRO A 297 -18.16 5.57 29.69
N ILE A 298 -18.02 4.82 28.60
CA ILE A 298 -19.05 3.87 28.16
C ILE A 298 -18.95 2.68 29.11
N MET A 299 -19.96 2.51 29.97
CA MET A 299 -20.11 1.30 30.78
C MET A 299 -20.29 0.10 29.85
N LEU A 300 -19.59 -1.00 30.12
CA LEU A 300 -19.62 -2.19 29.26
C LEU A 300 -20.70 -3.21 29.65
N ASP A 301 -21.47 -2.92 30.70
CA ASP A 301 -22.63 -3.68 31.15
C ASP A 301 -23.95 -2.94 30.86
N GLU A 302 -24.95 -3.71 30.41
CA GLU A 302 -26.37 -3.39 30.08
C GLU A 302 -26.73 -3.38 28.57
N VAL A 303 -26.97 -4.57 28.00
CA VAL A 303 -27.71 -4.76 26.73
C VAL A 303 -28.75 -5.90 26.86
N VAL A 304 -29.73 -5.76 27.77
CA VAL A 304 -31.00 -6.52 27.72
C VAL A 304 -32.15 -5.64 28.22
N LEU A 305 -33.36 -5.82 27.65
CA LEU A 305 -34.65 -5.20 28.04
C LEU A 305 -34.77 -3.67 27.87
N GLY A 306 -35.47 -3.23 26.81
CA GLY A 306 -35.84 -1.82 26.59
C GLY A 306 -37.34 -1.53 26.77
N GLY A 307 -37.77 -0.27 26.54
CA GLY A 307 -39.19 0.03 26.29
C GLY A 307 -39.75 1.42 26.64
N SER A 308 -39.93 2.29 25.64
CA SER A 308 -40.84 3.48 25.62
C SER A 308 -40.54 4.68 26.55
N GLY A 309 -41.19 5.86 26.36
CA GLY A 309 -41.11 6.94 27.39
C GLY A 309 -41.46 8.44 27.13
N ARG A 310 -41.55 8.95 25.88
CA ARG A 310 -42.25 10.21 25.46
C ARG A 310 -42.22 11.53 26.33
N ALA A 311 -41.40 12.52 25.89
CA ALA A 311 -41.67 14.00 25.77
C ALA A 311 -41.86 14.99 26.99
N GLY A 312 -41.52 16.29 26.76
CA GLY A 312 -41.66 17.47 27.65
C GLY A 312 -40.29 18.07 28.08
N SER A 313 -39.90 19.36 27.98
CA SER A 313 -40.51 20.70 28.21
C SER A 313 -40.93 20.94 29.67
N SER A 314 -40.55 22.00 30.43
CA SER A 314 -39.57 23.13 30.30
C SER A 314 -39.41 23.78 31.72
N THR A 315 -38.89 24.98 32.07
CA THR A 315 -38.55 26.27 31.40
C THR A 315 -37.64 27.19 32.28
N ALA A 316 -36.84 28.07 31.65
CA ALA A 316 -36.28 29.40 32.03
C ALA A 316 -35.98 29.89 33.50
N THR A 317 -34.82 30.58 33.63
CA THR A 317 -34.49 31.84 34.40
C THR A 317 -34.50 31.98 35.95
N THR A 318 -33.29 32.16 36.52
CA THR A 318 -32.78 33.26 37.42
C THR A 318 -33.74 34.12 38.27
N PRO A 319 -33.42 34.41 39.56
CA PRO A 319 -32.54 35.55 39.98
C PRO A 319 -31.41 35.15 40.99
N MET A 320 -30.21 35.75 41.01
CA MET A 320 -29.70 37.06 41.53
C MET A 320 -29.37 37.15 43.05
N ASP A 321 -28.35 37.97 43.35
CA ASP A 321 -27.52 38.06 44.57
C ASP A 321 -28.03 39.05 45.65
N ILE A 322 -27.43 39.04 46.87
CA ILE A 322 -26.74 40.18 47.54
C ILE A 322 -26.36 39.90 49.03
N ASP A 323 -25.13 40.27 49.41
CA ASP A 323 -24.47 40.62 50.71
C ASP A 323 -24.87 40.02 52.09
N GLY A 324 -23.85 39.82 52.97
CA GLY A 324 -24.09 39.63 54.41
C GLY A 324 -22.95 39.18 55.37
N ALA A 325 -21.91 40.01 55.56
CA ALA A 325 -21.04 40.13 56.76
C ALA A 325 -20.14 38.96 57.30
N GLU A 326 -18.97 39.37 57.82
CA GLU A 326 -18.10 38.73 58.86
C GLU A 326 -17.94 39.77 60.01
N PRO A 327 -17.25 39.49 61.15
CA PRO A 327 -16.74 38.23 61.73
C PRO A 327 -17.22 37.97 63.18
N GLU A 328 -16.87 36.82 63.78
CA GLU A 328 -16.24 36.71 65.12
C GLU A 328 -15.76 35.27 65.41
N GLU A 329 -15.02 35.05 66.51
CA GLU A 329 -14.12 33.89 66.69
C GLU A 329 -14.61 32.76 67.63
N ASP A 330 -13.99 31.58 67.41
CA ASP A 330 -13.49 30.63 68.42
C ASP A 330 -14.35 29.42 68.92
N VAL A 331 -13.62 28.44 69.49
CA VAL A 331 -13.99 27.16 70.13
C VAL A 331 -14.31 25.97 69.19
N ALA A 332 -13.33 25.06 69.08
CA ALA A 332 -13.45 23.75 68.41
C ALA A 332 -14.12 22.66 69.28
N PRO A 333 -14.49 21.49 68.71
CA PRO A 333 -13.55 20.36 68.84
C PRO A 333 -13.47 19.38 67.64
N PHE A 334 -12.42 18.56 67.67
CA PHE A 334 -12.14 17.33 66.91
C PHE A 334 -13.35 16.57 66.31
N CYS A 335 -13.24 16.12 65.05
CA CYS A 335 -12.79 14.75 64.77
C CYS A 335 -12.45 14.45 63.28
N SER A 336 -11.71 13.35 63.09
CA SER A 336 -11.36 12.61 61.86
C SER A 336 -12.05 12.99 60.53
N SER A 337 -11.24 13.37 59.54
CA SER A 337 -11.55 13.17 58.11
C SER A 337 -10.64 12.08 57.53
N LYS A 338 -11.23 11.13 56.78
CA LYS A 338 -10.43 10.21 55.94
C LYS A 338 -9.80 11.03 54.80
N PRO A 339 -8.56 10.75 54.36
CA PRO A 339 -7.97 11.46 53.23
C PRO A 339 -8.85 11.26 51.98
N SER A 340 -9.04 12.35 51.23
CA SER A 340 -9.67 12.29 49.90
C SER A 340 -8.93 11.30 49.00
N MET A 341 -9.64 10.58 48.11
CA MET A 341 -9.03 9.65 47.14
C MET A 341 -7.81 10.24 46.42
N LYS A 342 -7.86 11.54 46.07
CA LYS A 342 -6.74 12.24 45.43
C LYS A 342 -5.51 12.39 46.36
N ALA A 343 -5.74 12.65 47.65
CA ALA A 343 -4.67 12.71 48.65
C ALA A 343 -4.12 11.32 48.96
N PHE A 344 -4.98 10.30 49.08
CA PHE A 344 -4.57 8.92 49.29
C PHE A 344 -3.68 8.42 48.13
N ALA A 345 -4.08 8.60 46.88
CA ALA A 345 -3.25 8.28 45.72
C ALA A 345 -1.90 9.06 45.72
N SER A 346 -1.92 10.34 46.08
CA SER A 346 -0.69 11.15 46.22
C SER A 346 0.24 10.63 47.31
N ASN A 347 -0.30 10.15 48.44
CA ASN A 347 0.47 9.55 49.53
C ASN A 347 1.09 8.21 49.10
N ARG A 348 0.38 7.40 48.30
CA ARG A 348 0.92 6.16 47.71
C ARG A 348 2.10 6.43 46.77
N VAL A 349 2.02 7.48 45.95
CA VAL A 349 3.14 7.94 45.09
C VAL A 349 4.33 8.40 45.95
N ALA A 350 4.10 9.22 46.99
CA ALA A 350 5.15 9.70 47.88
C ALA A 350 5.85 8.57 48.68
N ALA A 351 5.10 7.57 49.13
CA ALA A 351 5.64 6.40 49.82
C ALA A 351 6.53 5.56 48.89
N LEU A 352 6.13 5.37 47.63
CA LEU A 352 6.92 4.65 46.63
C LEU A 352 8.17 5.45 46.22
N GLU A 353 8.07 6.77 46.08
CA GLU A 353 9.24 7.65 45.84
C GLU A 353 10.25 7.58 47.01
N TYR A 354 9.78 7.56 48.25
CA TYR A 354 10.64 7.37 49.42
C TYR A 354 11.44 6.05 49.33
N LEU A 355 10.75 4.94 49.01
CA LEU A 355 11.32 3.60 48.90
C LEU A 355 12.34 3.48 47.74
N ILE A 356 11.99 3.96 46.54
CA ILE A 356 12.92 4.07 45.41
C ILE A 356 14.13 4.91 45.81
N GLY A 357 13.91 6.03 46.51
CA GLY A 357 14.97 6.87 47.04
C GLY A 357 15.90 6.14 48.01
N CYS A 358 15.38 5.28 48.90
CA CYS A 358 16.20 4.46 49.80
C CYS A 358 17.04 3.44 49.04
N TYR A 359 16.44 2.75 48.06
CA TYR A 359 17.15 1.83 47.17
C TYR A 359 18.29 2.55 46.43
N LEU A 360 18.02 3.68 45.78
CA LEU A 360 19.02 4.46 45.05
C LEU A 360 20.16 4.96 45.95
N ARG A 361 19.84 5.54 47.12
CA ARG A 361 20.87 6.01 48.07
C ARG A 361 21.74 4.88 48.62
N SER A 362 21.21 3.67 48.76
CA SER A 362 22.01 2.51 49.18
C SER A 362 23.07 2.13 48.12
N ASN A 363 22.73 2.19 46.84
CA ASN A 363 23.67 2.02 45.73
C ASN A 363 24.71 3.17 45.69
N GLU A 364 24.28 4.42 45.89
CA GLU A 364 25.16 5.61 45.90
C GLU A 364 26.18 5.57 47.05
N GLU A 365 25.77 5.23 48.27
CA GLU A 365 26.67 5.12 49.42
C GLU A 365 27.63 3.93 49.27
N LEU A 366 27.15 2.75 48.81
CA LEU A 366 28.01 1.59 48.56
C LEU A 366 29.07 1.88 47.48
N TYR A 367 28.68 2.55 46.39
CA TYR A 367 29.60 3.00 45.34
C TYR A 367 30.58 4.07 45.84
N SER A 368 30.12 5.00 46.68
CA SER A 368 30.96 6.03 47.28
C SER A 368 32.00 5.43 48.23
N TYR A 369 31.60 4.49 49.09
CA TYR A 369 32.50 3.87 50.07
C TYR A 369 33.61 3.07 49.38
N THR A 370 33.24 2.18 48.45
CA THR A 370 34.18 1.34 47.68
C THR A 370 35.17 2.15 46.83
N LYS A 371 34.81 3.39 46.43
CA LYS A 371 35.63 4.28 45.60
C LYS A 371 36.51 5.26 46.39
N ILE A 372 36.22 5.51 47.68
CA ILE A 372 36.84 6.61 48.44
C ILE A 372 37.85 6.13 49.50
N LYS A 373 37.67 4.96 50.13
CA LYS A 373 38.58 4.45 51.19
C LYS A 373 39.17 3.08 50.86
N LYS A 374 40.38 3.02 50.30
CA LYS A 374 41.14 1.76 50.10
C LYS A 374 42.08 1.38 51.27
N SER A 375 41.90 1.99 52.45
CA SER A 375 42.80 1.83 53.59
C SER A 375 42.07 1.62 54.93
N LYS A 376 42.40 0.50 55.58
CA LYS A 376 42.21 0.18 57.02
C LYS A 376 40.81 -0.14 57.59
N LYS A 377 39.74 -0.34 56.82
CA LYS A 377 38.50 -0.98 57.34
C LYS A 377 37.96 -2.05 56.38
N ILE A 378 38.39 -3.31 56.56
CA ILE A 378 37.90 -4.46 55.77
C ILE A 378 36.47 -4.83 56.20
N TYR A 379 36.27 -5.09 57.50
CA TYR A 379 34.99 -5.42 58.14
C TYR A 379 33.83 -4.54 57.62
N LEU A 380 33.96 -3.22 57.74
CA LEU A 380 32.91 -2.29 57.30
C LEU A 380 32.62 -2.34 55.78
N SER A 381 33.56 -2.77 54.93
CA SER A 381 33.28 -2.92 53.49
C SER A 381 32.44 -4.16 53.17
N GLU A 382 32.59 -5.23 53.95
CA GLU A 382 31.86 -6.49 53.82
C GLU A 382 30.48 -6.38 54.49
N THR A 383 30.43 -5.81 55.70
CA THR A 383 29.19 -5.48 56.41
C THR A 383 28.34 -4.48 55.64
N LEU A 384 28.91 -3.39 55.11
CA LEU A 384 28.15 -2.40 54.32
C LEU A 384 27.58 -3.00 53.02
N SER A 385 28.30 -3.92 52.38
CA SER A 385 27.77 -4.63 51.19
C SER A 385 26.55 -5.50 51.55
N THR A 386 26.63 -6.21 52.68
CA THR A 386 25.53 -7.02 53.22
C THR A 386 24.33 -6.16 53.63
N VAL A 387 24.58 -5.08 54.37
CA VAL A 387 23.55 -4.11 54.81
C VAL A 387 22.89 -3.42 53.62
N ALA A 388 23.64 -3.02 52.60
CA ALA A 388 23.07 -2.44 51.38
C ALA A 388 22.28 -3.47 50.55
N ALA A 389 22.57 -4.77 50.64
CA ALA A 389 21.70 -5.81 50.07
C ALA A 389 20.38 -5.93 50.86
N VAL A 390 20.45 -5.95 52.19
CA VAL A 390 19.28 -6.00 53.08
C VAL A 390 18.36 -4.79 52.90
N VAL A 391 18.90 -3.57 52.88
CA VAL A 391 18.12 -2.34 52.65
C VAL A 391 17.42 -2.38 51.29
N ARG A 392 18.09 -2.87 50.23
CA ARG A 392 17.49 -2.99 48.90
C ARG A 392 16.37 -4.02 48.89
N GLN A 393 16.58 -5.22 49.42
CA GLN A 393 15.53 -6.25 49.46
C GLN A 393 14.32 -5.78 50.27
N GLN A 394 14.53 -5.17 51.43
CA GLN A 394 13.42 -4.69 52.25
C GLN A 394 12.67 -3.51 51.59
N ALA A 395 13.37 -2.62 50.88
CA ALA A 395 12.74 -1.57 50.09
C ALA A 395 11.88 -2.12 48.93
N LEU A 396 12.32 -3.20 48.28
CA LEU A 396 11.54 -3.89 47.24
C LEU A 396 10.30 -4.58 47.83
N LYS A 397 10.42 -5.29 48.97
CA LYS A 397 9.28 -5.92 49.66
C LYS A 397 8.22 -4.90 50.09
N TYR A 398 8.62 -3.76 50.64
CA TYR A 398 7.65 -2.70 50.95
C TYR A 398 7.09 -2.02 49.69
N ALA A 399 7.85 -1.89 48.61
CA ALA A 399 7.32 -1.39 47.34
C ALA A 399 6.19 -2.29 46.80
N ILE A 400 6.36 -3.62 46.89
CA ILE A 400 5.32 -4.61 46.55
C ILE A 400 4.06 -4.40 47.41
N LEU A 401 4.18 -4.26 48.73
CA LEU A 401 3.04 -4.00 49.64
C LEU A 401 2.32 -2.67 49.37
N VAL A 402 3.06 -1.61 49.01
CA VAL A 402 2.50 -0.30 48.64
C VAL A 402 1.79 -0.35 47.28
N LEU A 403 2.33 -1.11 46.32
CA LEU A 403 1.75 -1.29 44.98
C LEU A 403 0.48 -2.15 45.01
N LYS A 404 0.50 -3.28 45.73
CA LYS A 404 -0.69 -4.15 45.97
C LYS A 404 -1.78 -3.48 46.82
N ASN A 405 -1.51 -2.31 47.41
CA ASN A 405 -2.40 -1.62 48.38
C ASN A 405 -2.69 -2.45 49.66
N THR A 406 -1.89 -3.48 49.95
CA THR A 406 -2.08 -4.39 51.08
C THR A 406 -1.36 -3.93 52.37
N PHE A 407 -0.58 -2.85 52.31
CA PHE A 407 0.16 -2.30 53.46
C PHE A 407 -0.71 -2.09 54.71
N GLN A 408 -1.97 -1.67 54.56
CA GLN A 408 -2.90 -1.52 55.70
C GLN A 408 -3.27 -2.86 56.38
N SER A 409 -3.38 -3.95 55.61
CA SER A 409 -3.64 -5.28 56.18
C SER A 409 -2.39 -5.88 56.85
N PHE A 410 -1.20 -5.58 56.31
CA PHE A 410 0.09 -5.98 56.87
C PHE A 410 0.33 -5.35 58.26
N CYS A 411 0.01 -4.06 58.42
CA CYS A 411 0.12 -3.39 59.73
C CYS A 411 -1.02 -3.76 60.71
N GLY A 412 -2.06 -4.46 60.27
CA GLY A 412 -3.25 -4.77 61.08
C GLY A 412 -3.26 -6.16 61.73
N SER A 413 -2.33 -7.06 61.37
CA SER A 413 -2.34 -8.47 61.81
C SER A 413 -1.62 -8.72 63.15
N GLY A 414 -1.65 -7.76 64.09
CA GLY A 414 -0.66 -7.69 65.16
C GLY A 414 -1.12 -7.19 66.53
N GLU A 415 -2.40 -7.32 66.91
CA GLU A 415 -2.84 -6.86 68.24
C GLU A 415 -3.87 -7.78 68.95
N THR A 416 -3.57 -8.09 70.22
CA THR A 416 -4.41 -8.77 71.23
C THR A 416 -4.87 -10.22 70.98
N GLY A 417 -4.35 -11.16 71.78
CA GLY A 417 -4.99 -12.45 72.05
C GLY A 417 -5.85 -12.38 73.32
N GLY A 418 -7.11 -12.79 73.24
CA GLY A 418 -8.05 -12.81 74.37
C GLY A 418 -9.02 -13.99 74.29
N SER A 419 -9.27 -14.66 75.43
CA SER A 419 -10.01 -15.92 75.50
C SER A 419 -11.54 -15.74 75.51
N GLY A 420 -12.25 -16.48 74.65
CA GLY A 420 -13.71 -16.65 74.74
C GLY A 420 -14.23 -17.74 73.81
N THR A 421 -14.85 -18.80 74.34
CA THR A 421 -15.34 -19.96 73.57
C THR A 421 -16.88 -20.01 73.51
N THR A 422 -17.46 -20.11 72.30
CA THR A 422 -18.45 -21.14 71.86
C THR A 422 -19.15 -20.74 70.54
N THR A 423 -19.63 -21.75 69.82
CA THR A 423 -20.24 -21.74 68.45
C THR A 423 -21.77 -22.00 68.53
N PRO A 424 -22.58 -22.09 67.43
CA PRO A 424 -22.25 -22.21 65.99
C PRO A 424 -23.10 -21.37 64.98
N ALA A 425 -22.77 -21.55 63.69
CA ALA A 425 -23.56 -21.28 62.47
C ALA A 425 -23.74 -19.79 62.01
N GLY A 426 -23.72 -19.49 60.71
CA GLY A 426 -23.50 -20.40 59.57
C GLY A 426 -23.30 -19.71 58.21
N THR A 427 -22.67 -20.47 57.30
CA THR A 427 -22.43 -20.29 55.85
C THR A 427 -22.94 -19.01 55.16
N LYS A 428 -22.00 -18.14 54.75
CA LYS A 428 -21.99 -17.54 53.40
C LYS A 428 -20.58 -17.07 53.03
N GLY A 429 -20.01 -17.67 51.99
CA GLY A 429 -18.77 -17.20 51.39
C GLY A 429 -19.04 -15.92 50.60
N GLY A 430 -18.40 -14.82 50.99
CA GLY A 430 -18.47 -13.55 50.29
C GLY A 430 -17.08 -12.91 50.27
N THR A 431 -16.31 -13.20 49.23
CA THR A 431 -15.07 -12.46 48.94
C THR A 431 -15.44 -11.01 48.69
N VAL A 432 -15.03 -10.13 49.60
CA VAL A 432 -15.29 -8.69 49.49
C VAL A 432 -14.41 -8.12 48.39
N ALA A 433 -14.92 -8.16 47.15
CA ALA A 433 -14.37 -7.45 46.01
C ALA A 433 -14.54 -5.94 46.23
N GLY A 434 -13.62 -5.35 47.01
CA GLY A 434 -13.55 -3.91 47.23
C GLY A 434 -13.33 -3.19 45.91
N SER A 435 -14.34 -2.44 45.47
CA SER A 435 -14.32 -1.72 44.19
C SER A 435 -13.13 -0.75 44.09
N THR A 436 -12.06 -1.17 43.41
CA THR A 436 -10.88 -0.36 43.08
C THR A 436 -11.22 0.70 42.01
N ALA A 437 -11.89 1.76 42.43
CA ALA A 437 -12.38 2.80 41.55
C ALA A 437 -11.26 3.76 41.09
N LEU A 438 -10.63 3.43 39.96
CA LEU A 438 -9.84 4.36 39.11
C LEU A 438 -8.73 5.15 39.86
N GLU A 439 -7.93 4.47 40.67
CA GLU A 439 -6.63 4.99 41.11
C GLU A 439 -5.54 4.62 40.10
N LYS A 440 -4.88 5.62 39.52
CA LYS A 440 -3.69 5.40 38.68
C LYS A 440 -2.55 4.76 39.47
N SER A 441 -1.84 3.85 38.82
CA SER A 441 -0.65 3.17 39.32
C SER A 441 0.41 4.17 39.80
N PRO A 442 0.83 4.07 41.08
CA PRO A 442 1.93 4.87 41.60
C PRO A 442 3.25 4.63 40.86
N LEU A 443 3.49 3.41 40.37
CA LEU A 443 4.70 3.08 39.62
C LEU A 443 4.73 3.82 38.28
N LEU A 444 3.65 3.75 37.50
CA LEU A 444 3.57 4.42 36.20
C LEU A 444 3.72 5.95 36.34
N THR A 445 3.16 6.53 37.40
CA THR A 445 3.31 7.97 37.72
C THR A 445 4.79 8.34 37.89
N LEU A 446 5.54 7.59 38.70
CA LEU A 446 6.98 7.84 38.93
C LEU A 446 7.86 7.49 37.72
N MET A 447 7.40 6.60 36.83
CA MET A 447 8.05 6.35 35.54
C MET A 447 7.93 7.55 34.58
N TYR A 448 6.77 8.20 34.48
CA TYR A 448 6.63 9.44 33.71
C TYR A 448 7.53 10.56 34.25
N GLU A 449 7.69 10.64 35.57
CA GLU A 449 8.62 11.58 36.23
C GLU A 449 10.11 11.20 36.10
N ASN A 450 10.44 10.06 35.48
CA ASN A 450 11.80 9.51 35.36
C ASN A 450 12.51 9.26 36.71
N LYS A 451 11.75 9.03 37.79
CA LYS A 451 12.29 8.73 39.14
C LYS A 451 12.64 7.25 39.33
N VAL A 452 12.05 6.36 38.53
CA VAL A 452 12.34 4.92 38.52
C VAL A 452 13.63 4.66 37.73
N SER A 453 14.54 3.84 38.27
CA SER A 453 15.74 3.39 37.54
C SER A 453 15.58 1.97 37.00
N ALA A 454 16.21 1.66 35.87
CA ALA A 454 16.16 0.33 35.26
C ALA A 454 16.70 -0.79 36.20
N ASP A 455 17.68 -0.47 37.06
CA ASP A 455 18.18 -1.39 38.09
C ASP A 455 17.11 -1.68 39.16
N PHE A 456 16.48 -0.64 39.73
CA PHE A 456 15.37 -0.83 40.67
C PHE A 456 14.24 -1.65 40.03
N MET A 457 13.89 -1.33 38.79
CA MET A 457 12.75 -1.93 38.09
C MET A 457 12.99 -3.42 37.74
N SER A 458 14.18 -3.77 37.25
CA SER A 458 14.55 -5.18 36.99
C SER A 458 14.57 -6.01 38.28
N ASN A 459 15.16 -5.49 39.37
CA ASN A 459 15.16 -6.20 40.66
C ASN A 459 13.76 -6.27 41.29
N LEU A 460 12.90 -5.25 41.12
CA LEU A 460 11.49 -5.28 41.55
C LEU A 460 10.73 -6.41 40.86
N MET A 461 10.87 -6.58 39.55
CA MET A 461 10.24 -7.70 38.85
C MET A 461 10.75 -9.06 39.33
N GLY A 462 12.04 -9.19 39.66
CA GLY A 462 12.61 -10.41 40.23
C GLY A 462 12.02 -10.77 41.60
N GLU A 463 11.94 -9.80 42.53
CA GLU A 463 11.34 -10.03 43.85
C GLU A 463 9.82 -10.32 43.72
N CYS A 464 9.09 -9.63 42.83
CA CYS A 464 7.68 -9.93 42.53
C CYS A 464 7.45 -11.37 42.04
N ARG A 465 8.33 -11.89 41.17
CA ARG A 465 8.25 -13.26 40.64
C ARG A 465 8.70 -14.33 41.64
N SER A 466 9.26 -13.93 42.78
CA SER A 466 9.60 -14.84 43.89
C SER A 466 8.39 -15.19 44.78
N SER A 467 7.19 -14.66 44.47
CA SER A 467 5.92 -15.05 45.08
C SER A 467 5.37 -16.37 44.52
N GLU A 468 4.65 -17.14 45.33
CA GLU A 468 4.00 -18.38 44.88
C GLU A 468 3.04 -18.08 43.71
N GLY A 469 3.27 -18.72 42.56
CA GLY A 469 2.43 -18.56 41.36
C GLY A 469 2.62 -17.25 40.57
N GLU A 470 3.63 -16.43 40.87
CA GLU A 470 3.85 -15.09 40.30
C GLU A 470 2.66 -14.10 40.47
N GLU A 471 1.77 -14.31 41.46
CA GLU A 471 0.59 -13.44 41.66
C GLU A 471 0.96 -11.97 41.89
N ASP A 472 2.01 -11.68 42.67
CA ASP A 472 2.40 -10.30 42.98
C ASP A 472 2.89 -9.57 41.72
N PHE A 473 3.58 -10.30 40.82
CA PHE A 473 3.99 -9.79 39.52
C PHE A 473 2.77 -9.51 38.63
N ARG A 474 1.83 -10.47 38.52
CA ARG A 474 0.60 -10.32 37.73
C ARG A 474 -0.28 -9.17 38.22
N VAL A 475 -0.52 -9.05 39.52
CA VAL A 475 -1.37 -7.99 40.10
C VAL A 475 -0.77 -6.59 39.87
N ILE A 476 0.53 -6.42 40.13
CA ILE A 476 1.20 -5.12 40.00
C ILE A 476 1.30 -4.68 38.53
N PHE A 477 1.76 -5.57 37.66
CA PHE A 477 2.08 -5.18 36.28
C PHE A 477 0.88 -5.18 35.33
N ASN A 478 -0.19 -5.94 35.58
CA ASN A 478 -1.45 -5.76 34.83
C ASN A 478 -2.04 -4.36 35.08
N ALA A 479 -2.07 -3.88 36.33
CA ALA A 479 -2.54 -2.53 36.64
C ALA A 479 -1.70 -1.44 35.94
N VAL A 480 -0.37 -1.61 35.87
CA VAL A 480 0.52 -0.72 35.09
C VAL A 480 0.19 -0.77 33.59
N LEU A 481 -0.04 -1.96 33.03
CA LEU A 481 -0.37 -2.14 31.61
C LEU A 481 -1.75 -1.58 31.24
N ASP A 482 -2.75 -1.72 32.12
CA ASP A 482 -4.10 -1.16 31.97
C ASP A 482 -4.09 0.38 32.00
N ASP A 483 -3.45 0.99 33.00
CA ASP A 483 -3.31 2.45 33.06
C ASP A 483 -2.56 3.01 31.85
N LEU A 484 -1.52 2.30 31.40
CA LEU A 484 -0.73 2.69 30.24
C LEU A 484 -1.54 2.60 28.93
N PHE A 485 -2.43 1.60 28.82
CA PHE A 485 -3.39 1.48 27.73
C PHE A 485 -4.42 2.61 27.75
N ILE A 486 -4.96 2.96 28.92
CA ILE A 486 -5.89 4.08 29.10
C ILE A 486 -5.23 5.42 28.75
N ASP A 487 -4.01 5.68 29.22
CA ASP A 487 -3.27 6.90 28.87
C ASP A 487 -2.92 6.94 27.38
N MET A 488 -2.58 5.80 26.77
CA MET A 488 -2.37 5.70 25.33
C MET A 488 -3.66 5.99 24.54
N GLN A 489 -4.82 5.49 24.97
CA GLN A 489 -6.11 5.82 24.34
C GLN A 489 -6.40 7.33 24.40
N ASN A 490 -6.14 7.97 25.54
CA ASN A 490 -6.29 9.41 25.71
C ASN A 490 -5.29 10.21 24.84
N ALA A 491 -4.10 9.67 24.56
CA ALA A 491 -3.07 10.32 23.77
C ALA A 491 -3.39 10.44 22.27
N ILE A 492 -4.17 9.50 21.69
CA ILE A 492 -4.43 9.44 20.22
C ILE A 492 -5.05 10.73 19.68
N CYS A 493 -6.00 11.32 20.42
CA CYS A 493 -6.80 12.46 19.95
C CYS A 493 -6.33 13.78 20.58
N ASN A 494 -5.02 14.05 20.56
CA ASN A 494 -4.41 15.30 21.04
C ASN A 494 -3.93 16.21 19.89
N GLU A 495 -3.70 17.49 20.19
CA GLU A 495 -3.23 18.48 19.22
C GLU A 495 -1.79 18.22 18.75
N ASN A 496 -1.00 17.52 19.57
CA ASN A 496 0.34 17.04 19.25
C ASN A 496 0.43 15.52 19.44
N ILE A 497 1.37 14.87 18.75
CA ILE A 497 1.66 13.44 18.91
C ILE A 497 2.37 13.23 20.25
N VAL A 498 1.69 12.61 21.21
CA VAL A 498 2.25 12.26 22.53
C VAL A 498 2.73 10.81 22.50
N ALA A 499 4.05 10.61 22.55
CA ALA A 499 4.69 9.29 22.46
C ALA A 499 5.17 8.73 23.82
N ASP A 500 4.95 9.45 24.92
CA ASP A 500 5.47 9.04 26.24
C ASP A 500 4.90 7.71 26.76
N PRO A 501 3.61 7.36 26.63
CA PRO A 501 3.11 6.04 27.01
C PRO A 501 3.77 4.91 26.19
N LEU A 502 3.98 5.15 24.89
CA LEU A 502 4.68 4.23 24.00
C LEU A 502 6.16 4.01 24.41
N ASN A 503 6.84 5.07 24.87
CA ASN A 503 8.20 4.96 25.41
C ASN A 503 8.24 4.14 26.71
N ARG A 504 7.25 4.26 27.60
CA ARG A 504 7.17 3.43 28.82
C ARG A 504 6.81 1.98 28.55
N LEU A 505 5.99 1.70 27.54
CA LEU A 505 5.74 0.33 27.09
C LEU A 505 7.05 -0.34 26.61
N LYS A 506 7.87 0.38 25.83
CA LYS A 506 9.20 -0.09 25.41
C LYS A 506 10.12 -0.37 26.60
N GLU A 507 10.17 0.52 27.59
CA GLU A 507 10.99 0.38 28.80
C GLU A 507 10.62 -0.88 29.63
N LEU A 508 9.32 -1.13 29.81
CA LEU A 508 8.81 -2.32 30.51
C LEU A 508 9.11 -3.62 29.73
N ILE A 509 8.89 -3.62 28.41
CA ILE A 509 9.09 -4.79 27.55
C ILE A 509 10.57 -5.16 27.41
N GLU A 510 11.46 -4.18 27.25
CA GLU A 510 12.90 -4.42 27.10
C GLU A 510 13.59 -4.87 28.39
N THR A 511 13.00 -4.59 29.56
CA THR A 511 13.55 -5.05 30.84
C THR A 511 13.57 -6.57 30.92
N ARG A 512 14.72 -7.13 31.30
CA ARG A 512 14.95 -8.56 31.48
C ARG A 512 15.01 -8.96 32.95
N VAL A 513 14.60 -10.20 33.21
CA VAL A 513 14.66 -10.89 34.50
C VAL A 513 14.99 -12.35 34.20
N ASP A 514 16.07 -12.90 34.75
CA ASP A 514 16.50 -14.30 34.57
C ASP A 514 16.57 -14.76 33.09
N ASN A 515 17.11 -13.91 32.22
CA ASN A 515 17.14 -14.05 30.75
C ASN A 515 15.76 -14.10 30.05
N THR A 516 14.65 -13.93 30.77
CA THR A 516 13.30 -13.77 30.22
C THR A 516 12.89 -12.29 30.13
N ASN A 517 11.87 -12.00 29.32
CA ASN A 517 11.20 -10.69 29.25
C ASN A 517 9.75 -10.87 29.74
N PRO A 518 9.48 -10.91 31.06
CA PRO A 518 8.22 -11.45 31.60
C PRO A 518 6.98 -10.58 31.28
N ILE A 519 7.15 -9.28 31.03
CA ILE A 519 6.07 -8.41 30.51
C ILE A 519 5.53 -8.88 29.15
N CYS A 520 6.36 -9.54 28.32
CA CYS A 520 5.90 -10.07 27.03
C CYS A 520 4.85 -11.18 27.20
N LEU A 521 4.92 -11.95 28.30
CA LEU A 521 3.90 -12.95 28.64
C LEU A 521 2.61 -12.26 29.09
N LEU A 522 2.68 -11.33 30.05
CA LEU A 522 1.49 -10.61 30.53
C LEU A 522 0.73 -9.90 29.39
N ILE A 523 1.43 -9.37 28.39
CA ILE A 523 0.80 -8.70 27.24
C ILE A 523 0.03 -9.68 26.34
N VAL A 524 0.55 -10.90 26.08
CA VAL A 524 -0.18 -11.88 25.25
C VAL A 524 -1.25 -12.64 26.03
N GLU A 525 -1.07 -12.84 27.34
CA GLU A 525 -2.09 -13.33 28.27
C GLU A 525 -3.18 -12.29 28.58
N HIS A 526 -3.03 -11.04 28.11
CA HIS A 526 -3.91 -9.95 28.52
C HIS A 526 -5.33 -10.14 28.00
N LYS A 527 -6.34 -9.86 28.84
CA LYS A 527 -7.77 -10.07 28.52
C LYS A 527 -8.29 -9.34 27.28
N ILE A 528 -7.55 -8.35 26.78
CA ILE A 528 -7.84 -7.61 25.55
C ILE A 528 -6.72 -7.71 24.51
N PHE A 529 -5.87 -8.73 24.54
CA PHE A 529 -4.82 -8.90 23.54
C PHE A 529 -5.40 -9.24 22.16
N LEU A 530 -6.13 -10.35 22.08
CA LEU A 530 -6.82 -10.83 20.87
C LEU A 530 -8.23 -11.31 21.23
N THR A 531 -9.16 -10.38 21.40
CA THR A 531 -10.57 -10.65 21.69
C THR A 531 -11.48 -10.33 20.52
N ALA A 532 -12.51 -11.15 20.33
CA ALA A 532 -13.62 -10.93 19.42
C ALA A 532 -14.93 -10.87 20.23
N PHE A 533 -15.24 -9.69 20.76
CA PHE A 533 -16.52 -9.39 21.42
C PHE A 533 -17.64 -9.14 20.39
N THR A 534 -17.30 -8.85 19.14
CA THR A 534 -18.27 -8.57 18.06
C THR A 534 -18.23 -9.60 16.92
N PRO A 535 -19.34 -9.81 16.19
CA PRO A 535 -19.36 -10.73 15.05
C PRO A 535 -18.37 -10.30 13.94
N ASP A 536 -17.76 -11.27 13.25
CA ASP A 536 -16.62 -11.16 12.31
C ASP A 536 -16.62 -9.92 11.41
N LYS A 537 -17.81 -9.50 10.95
CA LYS A 537 -18.01 -8.28 10.16
C LYS A 537 -17.42 -7.01 10.80
N TYR A 538 -17.37 -6.95 12.13
CA TYR A 538 -16.89 -5.79 12.90
C TYR A 538 -15.48 -6.01 13.47
N PHE A 539 -14.96 -7.24 13.45
CA PHE A 539 -13.70 -7.63 14.09
C PHE A 539 -12.50 -6.79 13.60
N ALA A 540 -12.45 -6.44 12.31
CA ALA A 540 -11.41 -5.57 11.74
C ALA A 540 -11.40 -4.14 12.34
N ARG A 541 -12.58 -3.63 12.75
CA ARG A 541 -12.69 -2.36 13.48
C ARG A 541 -12.36 -2.55 14.95
N GLU A 542 -12.81 -3.64 15.55
CA GLU A 542 -12.58 -4.02 16.94
C GLU A 542 -11.08 -4.17 17.25
N ILE A 543 -10.36 -5.00 16.49
CA ILE A 543 -8.91 -5.19 16.63
C ILE A 543 -8.10 -3.91 16.34
N SER A 544 -8.70 -2.90 15.72
CA SER A 544 -8.09 -1.56 15.52
C SER A 544 -8.40 -0.55 16.64
N LYS A 545 -9.15 -0.94 17.69
CA LYS A 545 -9.56 -0.03 18.79
C LYS A 545 -9.60 -0.63 20.19
N VAL A 546 -9.95 -1.90 20.33
CA VAL A 546 -10.13 -2.59 21.62
C VAL A 546 -8.87 -3.37 22.00
N SER A 547 -8.12 -3.89 21.04
CA SER A 547 -6.95 -4.72 21.33
C SER A 547 -5.83 -3.93 22.03
N TYR A 548 -5.06 -4.60 22.89
CA TYR A 548 -4.06 -3.98 23.75
C TYR A 548 -3.04 -3.13 22.97
N LEU A 549 -2.57 -3.61 21.81
CA LEU A 549 -1.59 -2.91 20.99
C LEU A 549 -2.19 -1.87 20.02
N ALA A 550 -3.52 -1.81 19.87
CA ALA A 550 -4.14 -0.90 18.90
C ALA A 550 -4.03 0.59 19.21
N PRO A 551 -4.13 1.07 20.47
CA PRO A 551 -3.90 2.48 20.78
C PRO A 551 -2.49 2.95 20.39
N PHE A 552 -1.49 2.10 20.63
CA PHE A 552 -0.08 2.35 20.30
C PHE A 552 0.15 2.45 18.77
N LEU A 553 -0.48 1.57 17.99
CA LEU A 553 -0.47 1.63 16.52
C LEU A 553 -1.28 2.81 15.96
N SER A 554 -2.31 3.29 16.67
CA SER A 554 -3.26 4.32 16.22
C SER A 554 -2.71 5.77 16.20
N LEU A 555 -1.43 6.00 16.52
CA LEU A 555 -0.82 7.34 16.46
C LEU A 555 -0.76 7.87 15.02
N SER A 556 -1.63 8.84 14.72
CA SER A 556 -1.89 9.30 13.35
C SER A 556 -2.05 10.82 13.26
N VAL A 557 -1.63 11.36 12.11
CA VAL A 557 -1.84 12.76 11.70
C VAL A 557 -3.08 12.94 10.81
N LEU A 558 -3.77 11.84 10.45
CA LEU A 558 -4.90 11.86 9.50
C LEU A 558 -6.16 12.49 10.13
N LEU A 559 -6.79 13.42 9.39
CA LEU A 559 -7.98 14.16 9.82
C LEU A 559 -9.13 13.28 10.36
N ASP A 560 -9.34 12.10 9.78
CA ASP A 560 -10.42 11.16 10.17
C ASP A 560 -10.08 10.31 11.41
N GLU A 561 -8.85 10.38 11.91
CA GLU A 561 -8.40 9.71 13.15
C GLU A 561 -8.08 10.71 14.26
N ASN A 562 -7.37 11.80 13.94
CA ASN A 562 -7.06 12.90 14.85
C ASN A 562 -7.50 14.25 14.26
N PRO A 563 -8.77 14.63 14.41
CA PRO A 563 -9.28 15.90 13.92
C PRO A 563 -8.77 17.12 14.71
N LYS A 564 -8.26 16.96 15.94
CA LYS A 564 -7.67 18.06 16.71
C LYS A 564 -6.36 18.52 16.09
N PHE A 565 -5.44 17.58 15.85
CA PHE A 565 -4.15 17.83 15.19
C PHE A 565 -4.32 18.61 13.87
N ALA A 566 -5.17 18.11 12.97
CA ALA A 566 -5.40 18.75 11.68
C ALA A 566 -6.16 20.09 11.77
N SER A 567 -6.92 20.33 12.84
CA SER A 567 -7.56 21.63 13.09
C SER A 567 -6.58 22.67 13.64
N HIS A 568 -5.64 22.24 14.48
CA HIS A 568 -4.57 23.07 15.06
C HIS A 568 -3.51 23.44 14.01
N HIS A 569 -2.88 22.43 13.38
CA HIS A 569 -1.71 22.64 12.50
C HIS A 569 -2.04 23.03 11.07
N PHE A 570 -3.26 22.78 10.58
CA PHE A 570 -3.71 23.18 9.24
C PHE A 570 -4.88 24.17 9.30
N SER A 571 -4.91 25.04 10.31
CA SER A 571 -5.90 26.11 10.50
C SER A 571 -6.15 26.91 9.21
N GLU A 572 -5.07 27.35 8.56
CA GLU A 572 -5.06 28.19 7.35
C GLU A 572 -5.06 27.43 5.99
N ASN A 573 -5.16 26.10 6.00
CA ASN A 573 -4.97 25.24 4.81
C ASN A 573 -3.55 25.34 4.17
N VAL A 574 -2.52 25.69 4.95
CA VAL A 574 -1.10 25.70 4.54
C VAL A 574 -0.32 24.69 5.40
N CYS A 575 0.72 24.09 4.83
CA CYS A 575 1.73 23.33 5.59
C CYS A 575 3.11 23.56 4.99
N ASP A 576 4.03 24.12 5.77
CA ASP A 576 5.41 24.35 5.33
C ASP A 576 6.22 23.04 5.26
N ARG A 577 7.20 22.99 4.37
CA ARG A 577 8.10 21.83 4.22
C ARG A 577 8.87 21.51 5.51
N THR A 578 9.21 22.53 6.31
CA THR A 578 9.84 22.37 7.63
C THR A 578 8.93 21.67 8.63
N LEU A 579 7.64 22.02 8.64
CA LEU A 579 6.61 21.42 9.49
C LEU A 579 6.27 19.99 9.06
N ALA A 580 6.17 19.73 7.75
CA ALA A 580 6.05 18.37 7.23
C ALA A 580 7.26 17.50 7.64
N ASN A 581 8.48 18.02 7.50
CA ASN A 581 9.71 17.31 7.86
C ASN A 581 9.80 16.98 9.36
N SER A 582 9.34 17.86 10.27
CA SER A 582 9.32 17.56 11.70
C SER A 582 8.29 16.47 12.04
N PHE A 583 7.11 16.47 11.40
CA PHE A 583 6.14 15.40 11.57
C PHE A 583 6.61 14.07 10.97
N HIS A 584 7.25 14.04 9.80
CA HIS A 584 7.90 12.83 9.27
C HIS A 584 8.95 12.28 10.26
N ALA A 585 9.75 13.14 10.90
CA ALA A 585 10.73 12.72 11.91
C ALA A 585 10.07 12.13 13.17
N ILE A 586 9.00 12.74 13.67
CA ILE A 586 8.23 12.24 14.84
C ILE A 586 7.57 10.89 14.51
N LEU A 587 6.94 10.75 13.34
CA LEU A 587 6.35 9.49 12.89
C LEU A 587 7.41 8.40 12.69
N SER A 588 8.56 8.74 12.10
CA SER A 588 9.72 7.82 11.97
C SER A 588 10.23 7.35 13.32
N SER A 589 10.33 8.24 14.32
CA SER A 589 10.71 7.89 15.69
C SER A 589 9.67 6.95 16.33
N THR A 590 8.39 7.29 16.23
CA THR A 590 7.26 6.50 16.75
C THR A 590 7.26 5.08 16.18
N ARG A 591 7.43 4.93 14.86
CA ARG A 591 7.51 3.63 14.18
C ARG A 591 8.73 2.81 14.59
N LYS A 592 9.89 3.44 14.87
CA LYS A 592 11.09 2.78 15.40
C LYS A 592 10.89 2.26 16.83
N VAL A 593 10.17 2.99 17.67
CA VAL A 593 9.82 2.56 19.05
C VAL A 593 8.83 1.39 19.01
N LEU A 594 7.79 1.46 18.17
CA LEU A 594 6.86 0.35 17.90
C LEU A 594 7.59 -0.90 17.37
N HIS A 595 8.56 -0.72 16.47
CA HIS A 595 9.40 -1.81 15.98
C HIS A 595 10.22 -2.48 17.10
N SER A 596 10.78 -1.70 18.05
CA SER A 596 11.49 -2.27 19.21
C SER A 596 10.57 -3.18 20.04
N ILE A 597 9.34 -2.72 20.31
CA ILE A 597 8.30 -3.46 21.03
C ILE A 597 7.95 -4.76 20.31
N PHE A 598 7.62 -4.71 19.02
CA PHE A 598 7.27 -5.88 18.22
C PHE A 598 8.45 -6.86 18.08
N LEU A 599 9.67 -6.35 17.90
CA LEU A 599 10.87 -7.17 17.79
C LEU A 599 11.13 -7.97 19.08
N VAL A 600 10.94 -7.38 20.27
CA VAL A 600 11.11 -8.11 21.54
C VAL A 600 9.99 -9.15 21.73
N LEU A 601 8.72 -8.80 21.47
CA LEU A 601 7.58 -9.72 21.54
C LEU A 601 7.74 -10.94 20.62
N LEU A 602 8.31 -10.76 19.42
CA LEU A 602 8.60 -11.83 18.45
C LEU A 602 9.94 -12.54 18.70
N SER A 603 10.89 -11.91 19.41
CA SER A 603 12.17 -12.54 19.78
C SER A 603 12.02 -13.49 20.97
N ASN A 604 11.18 -13.14 21.95
CA ASN A 604 10.82 -14.03 23.04
C ASN A 604 10.05 -15.26 22.52
N GLN A 605 10.46 -16.45 22.96
CA GLN A 605 9.89 -17.70 22.44
C GLN A 605 8.42 -17.87 22.83
N TYR A 606 8.07 -17.55 24.09
CA TYR A 606 6.75 -17.79 24.63
C TYR A 606 5.65 -16.87 24.05
N SER A 607 5.99 -15.63 23.67
CA SER A 607 5.03 -14.67 23.10
C SER A 607 4.99 -14.68 21.56
N ARG A 608 5.92 -15.36 20.88
CA ARG A 608 6.02 -15.35 19.41
C ARG A 608 4.77 -15.85 18.71
N PHE A 609 4.21 -16.97 19.17
CA PHE A 609 3.07 -17.62 18.51
C PHE A 609 1.84 -16.72 18.54
N GLU A 610 1.42 -16.25 19.72
CA GLU A 610 0.28 -15.34 19.83
C GLU A 610 0.52 -13.99 19.15
N MET A 611 1.75 -13.50 19.12
CA MET A 611 2.07 -12.28 18.38
C MET A 611 1.99 -12.47 16.85
N LEU A 612 2.32 -13.66 16.33
CA LEU A 612 2.08 -14.02 14.93
C LEU A 612 0.57 -14.18 14.63
N ASN A 613 -0.18 -14.83 15.52
CA ASN A 613 -1.65 -14.94 15.42
C ASN A 613 -2.32 -13.55 15.40
N TYR A 614 -1.85 -12.62 16.24
CA TYR A 614 -2.33 -11.24 16.28
C TYR A 614 -2.04 -10.47 14.97
N ILE A 615 -0.83 -10.61 14.41
CA ILE A 615 -0.47 -10.02 13.11
C ILE A 615 -1.32 -10.61 11.97
N ALA A 616 -1.53 -11.93 11.98
CA ALA A 616 -2.39 -12.63 11.03
C ALA A 616 -3.87 -12.20 11.12
N ALA A 617 -4.41 -12.07 12.34
CA ALA A 617 -5.77 -11.63 12.60
C ALA A 617 -6.02 -10.18 12.13
N ILE A 618 -5.04 -9.28 12.28
CA ILE A 618 -5.11 -7.94 11.69
C ILE A 618 -5.27 -8.03 10.17
N LEU A 619 -4.46 -8.87 9.50
CA LEU A 619 -4.49 -9.02 8.04
C LEU A 619 -5.78 -9.67 7.53
N LYS A 620 -6.13 -10.89 8.00
CA LYS A 620 -7.33 -11.63 7.55
C LYS A 620 -8.61 -10.79 7.72
N SER A 621 -8.78 -10.14 8.88
CA SER A 621 -9.96 -9.31 9.13
C SER A 621 -10.05 -8.10 8.18
N ASN A 622 -8.92 -7.53 7.77
CA ASN A 622 -8.84 -6.32 6.97
C ASN A 622 -8.76 -6.52 5.45
N ALA A 623 -8.79 -7.76 4.94
CA ALA A 623 -8.72 -8.08 3.51
C ALA A 623 -9.66 -7.20 2.64
N LYS A 624 -10.87 -6.92 3.14
CA LYS A 624 -11.89 -6.11 2.46
C LYS A 624 -11.51 -4.62 2.26
N ARG A 625 -10.34 -4.15 2.76
CA ARG A 625 -9.82 -2.79 2.52
C ARG A 625 -9.44 -2.51 1.06
N ILE A 626 -9.12 -3.53 0.26
CA ILE A 626 -8.77 -3.37 -1.16
C ILE A 626 -10.02 -3.18 -2.06
N GLN A 627 -11.22 -3.49 -1.56
CA GLN A 627 -12.46 -3.43 -2.34
C GLN A 627 -12.74 -2.01 -2.85
N TYR A 628 -13.11 -1.88 -4.13
CA TYR A 628 -13.36 -0.59 -4.78
C TYR A 628 -14.30 0.33 -3.98
N ASN A 629 -15.33 -0.24 -3.33
CA ASN A 629 -16.25 0.45 -2.41
C ASN A 629 -16.23 -0.17 -0.99
N ALA A 630 -15.04 -0.32 -0.41
CA ALA A 630 -14.88 -0.74 0.99
C ALA A 630 -15.68 0.15 1.97
N ASP A 631 -16.37 -0.44 2.94
CA ASP A 631 -17.09 0.31 3.98
C ASP A 631 -16.16 0.62 5.15
N ASP A 632 -15.53 1.81 5.08
CA ASP A 632 -14.56 2.34 6.04
C ASP A 632 -15.07 2.45 7.51
N ARG A 633 -16.32 2.04 7.82
CA ARG A 633 -16.87 1.95 9.18
C ARG A 633 -16.52 0.63 9.88
N PHE A 634 -16.37 -0.45 9.13
CA PHE A 634 -16.15 -1.81 9.66
C PHE A 634 -14.67 -2.22 9.68
N LEU A 635 -13.78 -1.39 9.13
CA LEU A 635 -12.37 -1.73 8.86
C LEU A 635 -11.41 -0.89 9.73
N ALA A 636 -10.15 -1.32 9.80
CA ALA A 636 -9.06 -0.51 10.35
C ALA A 636 -8.82 0.73 9.49
N LYS A 637 -8.23 1.76 10.11
CA LYS A 637 -7.93 3.07 9.49
C LYS A 637 -6.46 3.17 9.08
N ASP A 638 -6.15 4.20 8.30
CA ASP A 638 -4.90 4.26 7.54
C ASP A 638 -3.67 4.59 8.39
N GLY A 639 -3.78 5.39 9.46
CA GLY A 639 -2.66 5.61 10.38
C GLY A 639 -2.25 4.32 11.10
N PHE A 640 -3.24 3.58 11.62
CA PHE A 640 -3.03 2.24 12.19
C PHE A 640 -2.34 1.29 11.19
N MET A 641 -2.88 1.17 9.97
CA MET A 641 -2.34 0.24 8.97
C MET A 641 -0.97 0.64 8.43
N LEU A 642 -0.69 1.93 8.23
CA LEU A 642 0.61 2.42 7.79
C LEU A 642 1.69 2.26 8.86
N ASN A 643 1.35 2.44 10.14
CA ASN A 643 2.28 2.18 11.24
C ASN A 643 2.56 0.67 11.39
N PHE A 644 1.52 -0.17 11.32
CA PHE A 644 1.64 -1.63 11.33
C PHE A 644 2.50 -2.15 10.17
N MET A 645 2.23 -1.70 8.94
CA MET A 645 3.04 -1.99 7.76
C MET A 645 4.50 -1.54 7.95
N SER A 646 4.74 -0.33 8.49
CA SER A 646 6.10 0.18 8.67
C SER A 646 6.89 -0.57 9.76
N VAL A 647 6.21 -1.12 10.78
CA VAL A 647 6.84 -2.03 11.76
C VAL A 647 7.27 -3.34 11.08
N LEU A 648 6.39 -3.93 10.26
CA LEU A 648 6.68 -5.16 9.52
C LEU A 648 7.78 -4.96 8.45
N GLN A 649 7.81 -3.79 7.78
CA GLN A 649 8.93 -3.35 6.94
C GLN A 649 10.24 -3.39 7.72
N LEU A 650 10.31 -2.71 8.88
CA LEU A 650 11.55 -2.62 9.68
C LEU A 650 12.05 -3.99 10.18
N LEU A 651 11.14 -4.92 10.50
CA LEU A 651 11.49 -6.32 10.79
C LEU A 651 12.09 -7.04 9.57
N SER A 652 11.54 -6.79 8.37
CA SER A 652 11.96 -7.44 7.13
C SER A 652 13.32 -6.98 6.56
N VAL A 653 13.83 -5.79 6.94
CA VAL A 653 15.09 -5.22 6.40
C VAL A 653 16.32 -6.15 6.54
N LYS A 654 16.30 -7.08 7.50
CA LYS A 654 17.41 -8.03 7.76
C LYS A 654 17.17 -9.44 7.22
N ILE A 655 16.15 -9.63 6.38
CA ILE A 655 15.80 -10.93 5.81
C ILE A 655 16.67 -11.20 4.57
N ASN A 656 17.43 -12.29 4.61
CA ASN A 656 18.08 -12.83 3.42
C ASN A 656 17.04 -13.62 2.61
N LEU A 657 16.80 -13.22 1.37
CA LEU A 657 15.77 -13.79 0.50
C LEU A 657 15.91 -15.31 0.30
N SER A 658 17.15 -15.81 0.25
CA SER A 658 17.50 -17.24 0.16
C SER A 658 17.16 -18.10 1.41
N ARG A 659 16.50 -17.53 2.42
CA ARG A 659 15.99 -18.25 3.61
C ARG A 659 14.46 -18.35 3.67
N ILE A 660 13.77 -17.82 2.66
CA ILE A 660 12.31 -17.87 2.50
C ILE A 660 11.96 -19.18 1.77
N ASP A 661 10.87 -19.86 2.16
CA ASP A 661 10.32 -20.96 1.35
C ASP A 661 9.37 -20.34 0.30
N PRO A 662 9.62 -20.49 -1.02
CA PRO A 662 8.74 -19.96 -2.05
C PRO A 662 7.35 -20.62 -2.12
N LEU A 663 7.16 -21.79 -1.50
CA LEU A 663 5.89 -22.51 -1.47
C LEU A 663 5.06 -22.22 -0.22
N TYR A 664 5.55 -21.38 0.70
CA TYR A 664 4.83 -20.95 1.91
C TYR A 664 3.38 -20.44 1.65
N PRO A 665 3.09 -19.65 0.60
CA PRO A 665 1.72 -19.18 0.34
C PRO A 665 0.69 -20.29 0.09
N HIS A 666 1.16 -21.51 -0.21
CA HIS A 666 0.36 -22.68 -0.54
C HIS A 666 0.42 -23.77 0.57
N HIS A 667 1.08 -23.47 1.70
CA HIS A 667 1.20 -24.40 2.82
C HIS A 667 -0.08 -24.41 3.69
N PRO A 668 -0.56 -25.57 4.16
CA PRO A 668 -1.77 -25.67 5.02
C PRO A 668 -1.76 -24.76 6.27
N GLU A 669 -0.65 -24.74 7.03
CA GLU A 669 -0.44 -23.80 8.16
C GLU A 669 -0.09 -22.35 7.76
N SER A 670 -0.40 -21.88 6.55
CA SER A 670 -0.15 -20.47 6.19
C SER A 670 -0.97 -19.53 7.07
N LEU A 671 -0.30 -18.56 7.69
CA LEU A 671 -0.95 -17.55 8.53
C LEU A 671 -1.91 -16.63 7.75
N VAL A 672 -1.88 -16.61 6.42
CA VAL A 672 -2.83 -15.89 5.56
C VAL A 672 -3.12 -16.75 4.33
N GLU A 673 -4.39 -17.13 4.13
CA GLU A 673 -4.84 -17.83 2.92
C GLU A 673 -4.81 -16.89 1.69
N ILE A 674 -4.57 -17.46 0.51
CA ILE A 674 -4.68 -16.79 -0.79
C ILE A 674 -5.57 -17.54 -1.79
N GLU A 675 -6.42 -18.46 -1.30
CA GLU A 675 -7.18 -19.38 -2.15
C GLU A 675 -8.22 -18.65 -3.03
N ASP A 676 -8.97 -17.72 -2.43
CA ASP A 676 -9.98 -16.88 -3.11
C ASP A 676 -9.40 -15.84 -4.10
N GLU A 677 -8.09 -15.55 -4.03
CA GLU A 677 -7.45 -14.50 -4.86
C GLU A 677 -7.35 -14.93 -6.34
N THR A 678 -7.46 -13.97 -7.27
CA THR A 678 -7.19 -14.25 -8.70
C THR A 678 -5.71 -14.56 -8.92
N LYS A 679 -5.42 -15.62 -9.67
CA LYS A 679 -4.05 -16.12 -9.89
C LYS A 679 -3.51 -15.68 -11.24
N LEU A 680 -2.18 -15.50 -11.34
CA LEU A 680 -1.51 -14.99 -12.54
C LEU A 680 -1.77 -15.82 -13.81
N LYS A 681 -2.00 -17.14 -13.67
CA LYS A 681 -2.26 -18.02 -14.82
C LYS A 681 -3.28 -19.13 -14.57
N PHE A 682 -3.27 -19.79 -13.41
CA PHE A 682 -4.28 -20.81 -13.10
C PHE A 682 -5.69 -20.20 -13.00
N SER A 683 -6.69 -20.93 -13.49
CA SER A 683 -8.08 -20.75 -13.03
C SER A 683 -8.27 -21.28 -11.62
N SER A 684 -9.39 -20.95 -10.98
CA SER A 684 -9.71 -21.42 -9.63
C SER A 684 -9.72 -22.95 -9.50
N GLN A 685 -10.13 -23.69 -10.54
CA GLN A 685 -10.11 -25.15 -10.53
C GLN A 685 -8.69 -25.69 -10.69
N GLU A 686 -7.94 -25.24 -11.69
CA GLU A 686 -6.53 -25.65 -11.91
C GLU A 686 -5.66 -25.39 -10.68
N TYR A 687 -5.92 -24.28 -9.95
CA TYR A 687 -5.25 -23.97 -8.70
C TYR A 687 -5.58 -24.97 -7.57
N VAL A 688 -6.85 -25.34 -7.41
CA VAL A 688 -7.29 -26.32 -6.39
C VAL A 688 -6.75 -27.72 -6.70
N ASP A 689 -6.84 -28.14 -7.96
CA ASP A 689 -6.34 -29.45 -8.41
C ASP A 689 -4.82 -29.55 -8.20
N TRP A 690 -4.08 -28.47 -8.51
CA TRP A 690 -2.64 -28.38 -8.25
C TRP A 690 -2.32 -28.36 -6.75
N LEU A 691 -3.06 -27.60 -5.95
CA LEU A 691 -2.86 -27.47 -4.50
C LEU A 691 -3.07 -28.81 -3.78
N MET A 692 -4.08 -29.59 -4.16
CA MET A 692 -4.29 -30.95 -3.62
C MET A 692 -3.11 -31.86 -3.94
N ASN A 693 -2.69 -31.93 -5.21
CA ASN A 693 -1.53 -32.73 -5.62
C ASN A 693 -0.24 -32.29 -4.90
N LEU A 694 -0.03 -30.99 -4.69
CA LEU A 694 1.13 -30.46 -3.97
C LEU A 694 1.11 -30.85 -2.48
N GLN A 695 -0.07 -30.83 -1.85
CA GLN A 695 -0.22 -31.21 -0.43
C GLN A 695 -0.01 -32.71 -0.21
N ASP A 696 -0.42 -33.57 -1.15
CA ASP A 696 -0.21 -35.03 -1.08
C ASP A 696 1.24 -35.46 -1.40
N VAL A 697 1.97 -34.69 -2.22
CA VAL A 697 3.31 -35.07 -2.72
C VAL A 697 4.47 -34.48 -1.93
N LYS A 698 4.30 -33.32 -1.27
CA LYS A 698 5.41 -32.60 -0.61
C LYS A 698 5.45 -32.88 0.91
N ASP A 699 6.61 -33.35 1.39
CA ASP A 699 6.96 -33.27 2.81
C ASP A 699 7.15 -31.79 3.23
N TRP A 700 6.32 -31.30 4.15
CA TRP A 700 6.33 -29.90 4.58
C TRP A 700 7.20 -29.69 5.85
N GLU A 701 8.23 -28.83 5.75
CA GLU A 701 9.04 -28.41 6.91
C GLU A 701 8.36 -27.31 7.73
N GLN A 702 8.47 -27.38 9.07
CA GLN A 702 8.03 -26.30 9.95
C GLN A 702 8.78 -24.98 9.63
N HIS A 703 8.04 -23.96 9.17
CA HIS A 703 8.65 -22.78 8.58
C HIS A 703 9.47 -21.93 9.56
N LYS A 704 10.53 -21.31 9.03
CA LYS A 704 11.33 -20.33 9.76
C LYS A 704 10.51 -19.04 9.98
N PHE A 705 10.71 -18.36 11.13
CA PHE A 705 10.11 -17.04 11.41
C PHE A 705 10.39 -16.00 10.30
N VAL A 706 11.54 -16.14 9.63
CA VAL A 706 11.96 -15.34 8.46
C VAL A 706 10.92 -15.39 7.33
N THR A 707 10.44 -16.59 6.99
CA THR A 707 9.46 -16.82 5.93
C THR A 707 8.13 -16.13 6.26
N HIS A 708 7.58 -16.43 7.44
CA HIS A 708 6.36 -15.78 7.96
C HIS A 708 6.49 -14.26 7.92
N CYS A 709 7.59 -13.70 8.45
CA CYS A 709 7.76 -12.25 8.54
C CYS A 709 7.76 -11.57 7.16
N TRP A 710 8.40 -12.16 6.14
CA TRP A 710 8.44 -11.55 4.80
C TRP A 710 7.07 -11.56 4.12
N PHE A 711 6.35 -12.69 4.13
CA PHE A 711 5.01 -12.76 3.55
C PHE A 711 3.97 -11.91 4.31
N LEU A 712 4.02 -11.87 5.65
CA LEU A 712 3.17 -10.98 6.45
C LEU A 712 3.47 -9.50 6.13
N THR A 713 4.73 -9.13 5.87
CA THR A 713 5.08 -7.78 5.38
C THR A 713 4.49 -7.51 3.99
N LEU A 714 4.48 -8.49 3.07
CA LEU A 714 3.88 -8.34 1.75
C LEU A 714 2.36 -8.09 1.81
N HIS A 715 1.62 -8.92 2.56
CA HIS A 715 0.19 -8.68 2.80
C HIS A 715 -0.08 -7.35 3.53
N ALA A 716 0.83 -6.90 4.39
CA ALA A 716 0.71 -5.59 5.04
C ALA A 716 0.93 -4.40 4.09
N HIS A 717 1.66 -4.56 2.98
CA HIS A 717 1.69 -3.55 1.91
C HIS A 717 0.35 -3.51 1.16
N HIS A 718 -0.14 -4.68 0.73
CA HIS A 718 -1.40 -4.84 0.01
C HIS A 718 -2.60 -4.23 0.77
N LEU A 719 -2.68 -4.43 2.09
CA LEU A 719 -3.76 -3.88 2.92
C LEU A 719 -3.42 -2.51 3.55
N GLY A 720 -2.15 -2.10 3.52
CA GLY A 720 -1.64 -0.86 4.10
C GLY A 720 -1.60 0.29 3.09
N ILE A 721 -0.53 0.34 2.29
CA ILE A 721 -0.21 1.49 1.43
C ILE A 721 -1.13 1.59 0.20
N ILE A 722 -1.51 0.48 -0.44
CA ILE A 722 -2.30 0.52 -1.67
C ILE A 722 -3.72 1.08 -1.43
N PRO A 723 -4.49 0.65 -0.40
CA PRO A 723 -5.78 1.27 -0.08
C PRO A 723 -5.66 2.74 0.33
N ALA A 724 -4.55 3.14 0.96
CA ALA A 724 -4.28 4.54 1.31
C ALA A 724 -4.04 5.39 0.05
N ILE A 725 -3.25 4.90 -0.92
CA ILE A 725 -3.08 5.50 -2.25
C ILE A 725 -4.42 5.60 -2.99
N GLN A 726 -5.23 4.54 -2.98
CA GLN A 726 -6.57 4.56 -3.59
C GLN A 726 -7.49 5.60 -2.94
N ARG A 727 -7.50 5.72 -1.60
CA ARG A 727 -8.28 6.77 -0.89
C ARG A 727 -7.74 8.17 -1.17
N TYR A 728 -6.43 8.37 -1.25
CA TYR A 728 -5.84 9.65 -1.65
C TYR A 728 -6.23 10.05 -3.08
N ASN A 729 -6.20 9.10 -4.03
CA ASN A 729 -6.62 9.32 -5.41
C ASN A 729 -8.15 9.50 -5.56
N LYS A 730 -8.96 9.00 -4.62
CA LYS A 730 -10.39 9.34 -4.49
C LYS A 730 -10.59 10.76 -3.94
N LEU A 731 -9.83 11.13 -2.90
CA LEU A 731 -9.82 12.46 -2.28
C LEU A 731 -9.44 13.58 -3.27
N LEU A 732 -8.39 13.39 -4.07
CA LEU A 732 -7.99 14.36 -5.10
C LEU A 732 -9.07 14.53 -6.20
N ARG A 733 -9.69 13.44 -6.66
CA ARG A 733 -10.79 13.50 -7.65
C ARG A 733 -12.01 14.23 -7.10
N ALA A 734 -12.49 13.85 -5.92
CA ALA A 734 -13.63 14.51 -5.27
C ALA A 734 -13.37 16.02 -5.03
N THR A 735 -12.12 16.39 -4.72
CA THR A 735 -11.72 17.80 -4.57
C THR A 735 -11.80 18.55 -5.91
N LYS A 736 -11.28 17.96 -7.00
CA LYS A 736 -11.38 18.54 -8.36
C LYS A 736 -12.84 18.66 -8.84
N GLU A 737 -13.66 17.64 -8.60
CA GLU A 737 -15.08 17.63 -8.98
C GLU A 737 -15.89 18.70 -8.24
N LEU A 738 -15.70 18.84 -6.93
CA LEU A 738 -16.34 19.90 -6.14
C LEU A 738 -15.85 21.29 -6.55
N GLN A 739 -14.56 21.45 -6.84
CA GLN A 739 -14.02 22.71 -7.36
C GLN A 739 -14.68 23.08 -8.69
N ARG A 740 -14.75 22.13 -9.64
CA ARG A 740 -15.43 22.33 -10.94
C ARG A 740 -16.89 22.74 -10.75
N MET A 741 -17.63 22.14 -9.82
CA MET A 741 -19.00 22.52 -9.49
C MET A 741 -19.11 23.93 -8.89
N VAL A 742 -18.15 24.35 -8.05
CA VAL A 742 -18.07 25.72 -7.54
C VAL A 742 -17.81 26.72 -8.66
N ASP A 743 -16.93 26.38 -9.60
CA ASP A 743 -16.57 27.23 -10.73
C ASP A 743 -17.71 27.35 -11.75
N GLU A 744 -18.40 26.25 -12.06
CA GLU A 744 -19.66 26.23 -12.84
C GLU A 744 -20.74 27.11 -12.20
N LEU A 745 -20.94 27.02 -10.89
CA LEU A 745 -21.91 27.84 -10.15
C LEU A 745 -21.52 29.32 -10.11
N ASN A 746 -20.23 29.64 -10.03
CA ASN A 746 -19.73 31.01 -10.05
C ASN A 746 -19.78 31.62 -11.47
N ALA A 747 -19.50 30.86 -12.53
CA ALA A 747 -19.60 31.30 -13.91
C ALA A 747 -21.06 31.59 -14.32
N THR A 748 -22.00 30.75 -13.88
CA THR A 748 -23.45 30.92 -14.12
C THR A 748 -24.12 31.94 -13.20
N LYS A 749 -23.38 32.58 -12.27
CA LYS A 749 -23.92 33.43 -11.20
C LYS A 749 -24.93 34.48 -11.69
N THR A 750 -24.61 35.20 -12.75
CA THR A 750 -25.48 36.25 -13.33
C THR A 750 -26.84 35.73 -13.81
N GLN A 751 -26.93 34.46 -14.19
CA GLN A 751 -28.16 33.82 -14.68
C GLN A 751 -29.11 33.43 -13.54
N TRP A 752 -28.58 33.08 -12.36
CA TRP A 752 -29.38 32.58 -11.24
C TRP A 752 -29.50 33.54 -10.05
N GLU A 753 -28.62 34.53 -9.89
CA GLU A 753 -28.57 35.43 -8.73
C GLU A 753 -29.86 36.26 -8.52
N ASN A 754 -30.56 36.61 -9.60
CA ASN A 754 -31.82 37.34 -9.56
C ASN A 754 -33.07 36.43 -9.57
N THR A 755 -32.90 35.11 -9.40
CA THR A 755 -34.00 34.12 -9.48
C THR A 755 -34.41 33.59 -8.10
N PRO A 756 -35.60 32.99 -7.95
CA PRO A 756 -35.98 32.27 -6.72
C PRO A 756 -35.01 31.15 -6.30
N LEU A 757 -34.21 30.63 -7.24
CA LEU A 757 -33.19 29.61 -6.98
C LEU A 757 -31.91 30.18 -6.34
N ALA A 758 -31.71 31.51 -6.29
CA ALA A 758 -30.48 32.14 -5.82
C ALA A 758 -30.07 31.68 -4.41
N ARG A 759 -31.02 31.58 -3.48
CA ARG A 759 -30.77 31.09 -2.11
C ARG A 759 -30.29 29.64 -2.09
N ARG A 760 -30.84 28.78 -2.97
CA ARG A 760 -30.44 27.37 -3.11
C ARG A 760 -29.06 27.25 -3.73
N ASN A 761 -28.80 27.94 -4.84
CA ASN A 761 -27.52 27.87 -5.55
C ASN A 761 -26.37 28.41 -4.70
N LYS A 762 -26.60 29.53 -3.97
CA LYS A 762 -25.66 30.02 -2.96
C LYS A 762 -25.42 28.99 -1.85
N GLN A 763 -26.47 28.39 -1.27
CA GLN A 763 -26.31 27.37 -0.22
C GLN A 763 -25.56 26.11 -0.71
N VAL A 764 -25.75 25.70 -1.96
CA VAL A 764 -25.00 24.59 -2.57
C VAL A 764 -23.53 24.98 -2.74
N ARG A 765 -23.24 26.15 -3.32
CA ARG A 765 -21.86 26.63 -3.49
C ARG A 765 -21.13 26.80 -2.15
N ASP A 766 -21.76 27.42 -1.17
CA ASP A 766 -21.17 27.63 0.16
C ASP A 766 -20.93 26.28 0.89
N ARG A 767 -21.80 25.27 0.67
CA ARG A 767 -21.56 23.88 1.13
C ARG A 767 -20.37 23.24 0.42
N CYS A 768 -20.24 23.39 -0.89
CA CYS A 768 -19.13 22.83 -1.66
C CYS A 768 -17.79 23.46 -1.25
N VAL A 769 -17.73 24.79 -1.07
CA VAL A 769 -16.54 25.49 -0.54
C VAL A 769 -16.16 24.99 0.85
N ASN A 770 -17.12 24.82 1.76
CA ASN A 770 -16.85 24.26 3.09
C ASN A 770 -16.35 22.81 3.03
N GLN A 771 -16.86 22.01 2.09
CA GLN A 771 -16.36 20.64 1.87
C GLN A 771 -14.95 20.65 1.27
N ILE A 772 -14.65 21.51 0.28
CA ILE A 772 -13.30 21.69 -0.28
C ILE A 772 -12.30 22.09 0.82
N ASN A 773 -12.67 23.00 1.71
CA ASN A 773 -11.85 23.35 2.88
C ASN A 773 -11.57 22.13 3.77
N LYS A 774 -12.56 21.27 4.07
CA LYS A 774 -12.33 20.03 4.83
C LYS A 774 -11.40 19.06 4.07
N LEU A 775 -11.64 18.87 2.77
CA LEU A 775 -10.83 17.97 1.92
C LEU A 775 -9.39 18.49 1.74
N SER A 776 -9.17 19.80 1.77
CA SER A 776 -7.83 20.40 1.75
C SER A 776 -7.03 20.03 3.01
N LYS A 777 -7.62 20.15 4.21
CA LYS A 777 -6.98 19.70 5.46
C LYS A 777 -6.75 18.19 5.49
N ALA A 778 -7.69 17.40 4.94
CA ALA A 778 -7.51 15.97 4.76
C ALA A 778 -6.33 15.66 3.83
N LYS A 779 -6.18 16.40 2.73
CA LYS A 779 -5.07 16.26 1.78
C LYS A 779 -3.73 16.56 2.46
N LEU A 780 -3.59 17.69 3.16
CA LEU A 780 -2.34 18.04 3.87
C LEU A 780 -1.95 16.96 4.90
N SER A 781 -2.93 16.41 5.61
CA SER A 781 -2.70 15.27 6.52
C SER A 781 -2.20 14.03 5.78
N CYS A 782 -2.75 13.73 4.59
CA CYS A 782 -2.33 12.61 3.76
C CYS A 782 -0.96 12.85 3.09
N ASP A 783 -0.65 14.09 2.68
CA ASP A 783 0.64 14.48 2.13
C ASP A 783 1.77 14.19 3.15
N ILE A 784 1.51 14.36 4.45
CA ILE A 784 2.46 14.04 5.52
C ILE A 784 2.49 12.52 5.85
N ALA A 785 1.34 11.85 5.85
CA ALA A 785 1.24 10.44 6.28
C ALA A 785 1.64 9.42 5.20
N ILE A 786 1.27 9.69 3.94
CA ILE A 786 1.40 8.78 2.78
C ILE A 786 2.60 9.19 1.93
N ILE A 787 2.81 10.50 1.69
CA ILE A 787 3.93 11.02 0.87
C ILE A 787 5.19 11.27 1.75
N ASP A 788 5.36 10.45 2.79
CA ASP A 788 6.56 10.39 3.63
C ASP A 788 7.69 9.69 2.86
N PRO A 789 8.79 10.39 2.48
CA PRO A 789 9.86 9.79 1.69
C PRO A 789 10.53 8.60 2.37
N ASN A 790 10.47 8.51 3.71
CA ASN A 790 11.03 7.39 4.48
C ASN A 790 10.17 6.12 4.35
N VAL A 791 8.84 6.27 4.31
CA VAL A 791 7.92 5.14 4.10
C VAL A 791 7.96 4.70 2.64
N LEU A 792 7.91 5.64 1.69
CA LEU A 792 7.90 5.31 0.27
C LEU A 792 9.22 4.69 -0.20
N SER A 793 10.38 5.13 0.31
CA SER A 793 11.66 4.45 0.01
C SER A 793 11.77 3.07 0.66
N ALA A 794 11.21 2.87 1.87
CA ALA A 794 11.12 1.54 2.48
C ALA A 794 10.18 0.59 1.70
N CYS A 795 9.05 1.09 1.18
CA CYS A 795 8.19 0.34 0.27
C CYS A 795 8.95 -0.05 -1.01
N MET A 796 9.68 0.89 -1.64
CA MET A 796 10.44 0.61 -2.87
C MET A 796 11.53 -0.45 -2.64
N GLN A 797 12.26 -0.37 -1.53
CA GLN A 797 13.26 -1.37 -1.13
C GLN A 797 12.64 -2.75 -0.86
N PHE A 798 11.48 -2.80 -0.21
CA PHE A 798 10.76 -4.06 0.01
C PHE A 798 10.26 -4.65 -1.32
N TYR A 799 9.65 -3.84 -2.19
CA TYR A 799 9.17 -4.28 -3.49
C TYR A 799 10.29 -4.73 -4.44
N SER A 800 11.49 -4.15 -4.38
CA SER A 800 12.67 -4.72 -5.05
C SER A 800 12.89 -6.20 -4.68
N SER A 801 12.80 -6.53 -3.39
CA SER A 801 12.93 -7.91 -2.92
C SER A 801 11.80 -8.83 -3.41
N VAL A 802 10.60 -8.29 -3.66
CA VAL A 802 9.46 -9.01 -4.25
C VAL A 802 9.68 -9.22 -5.75
N CYS A 803 10.15 -8.20 -6.47
CA CYS A 803 10.52 -8.30 -7.89
C CYS A 803 11.62 -9.36 -8.11
N GLU A 804 12.66 -9.36 -7.27
CA GLU A 804 13.71 -10.37 -7.31
C GLU A 804 13.18 -11.77 -6.97
N TYR A 805 12.36 -11.92 -5.92
CA TYR A 805 11.68 -13.17 -5.61
C TYR A 805 10.89 -13.72 -6.81
N MET A 806 10.09 -12.87 -7.46
CA MET A 806 9.28 -13.27 -8.62
C MET A 806 10.14 -13.66 -9.83
N LEU A 807 11.24 -12.94 -10.10
CA LEU A 807 12.19 -13.32 -11.16
C LEU A 807 12.78 -14.72 -10.93
N TYR A 808 13.15 -15.06 -9.69
CA TYR A 808 13.57 -16.42 -9.33
C TYR A 808 12.46 -17.47 -9.47
N GLN A 809 11.19 -17.11 -9.22
CA GLN A 809 10.05 -18.02 -9.45
C GLN A 809 9.76 -18.25 -10.94
N ILE A 810 9.98 -17.27 -11.82
CA ILE A 810 9.78 -17.43 -13.28
C ILE A 810 10.74 -18.48 -13.85
N GLU A 811 12.04 -18.41 -13.50
CA GLU A 811 13.02 -19.42 -13.94
C GLU A 811 13.01 -20.72 -13.09
N ASN A 812 12.13 -20.82 -12.07
CA ASN A 812 12.00 -21.96 -11.15
C ASN A 812 13.34 -22.42 -10.51
N ARG A 813 14.20 -21.46 -10.13
CA ARG A 813 15.57 -21.71 -9.65
C ARG A 813 15.78 -21.22 -8.22
N PRO A 814 16.70 -21.81 -7.43
CA PRO A 814 17.00 -21.33 -6.08
C PRO A 814 17.54 -19.89 -6.08
N ILE A 815 17.28 -19.15 -5.00
CA ILE A 815 17.63 -17.74 -4.86
C ILE A 815 19.12 -17.61 -4.50
N GLU A 816 19.97 -17.37 -5.50
CA GLU A 816 21.43 -17.36 -5.37
C GLU A 816 22.06 -15.98 -5.64
N GLY A 817 21.83 -15.04 -4.71
CA GLY A 817 22.36 -13.69 -4.81
C GLY A 817 21.61 -12.81 -5.83
N PRO A 818 22.24 -11.76 -6.38
CA PRO A 818 21.56 -10.81 -7.26
C PRO A 818 21.11 -11.48 -8.58
N PHE A 819 19.84 -11.34 -8.92
CA PHE A 819 19.27 -11.99 -10.11
C PHE A 819 19.93 -11.55 -11.42
N THR A 820 20.37 -12.53 -12.20
CA THR A 820 20.76 -12.39 -13.62
C THR A 820 19.86 -13.27 -14.51
N ASN A 821 19.48 -12.79 -15.70
CA ASN A 821 18.76 -13.62 -16.69
C ASN A 821 19.65 -14.77 -17.18
N GLN A 822 19.12 -15.98 -17.30
CA GLN A 822 19.81 -17.09 -17.98
C GLN A 822 19.11 -17.51 -19.28
N GLN A 823 17.84 -17.13 -19.46
CA GLN A 823 17.04 -17.48 -20.62
C GLN A 823 16.50 -16.23 -21.34
N HIS A 824 16.19 -16.38 -22.63
CA HIS A 824 15.57 -15.29 -23.41
C HIS A 824 14.06 -15.20 -23.08
N PRO A 825 13.43 -14.01 -23.03
CA PRO A 825 12.02 -13.89 -22.64
C PRO A 825 11.04 -14.75 -23.45
N SER A 826 11.33 -14.98 -24.74
CA SER A 826 10.51 -15.83 -25.61
C SER A 826 10.59 -17.34 -25.31
N THR A 827 11.59 -17.80 -24.56
CA THR A 827 11.75 -19.21 -24.14
C THR A 827 11.30 -19.47 -22.71
N LEU A 828 11.03 -18.42 -21.92
CA LEU A 828 10.53 -18.56 -20.55
C LEU A 828 9.16 -19.25 -20.54
N VAL A 829 9.04 -20.28 -19.70
CA VAL A 829 7.77 -20.95 -19.38
C VAL A 829 7.44 -20.63 -17.92
N ALA A 830 6.21 -20.18 -17.66
CA ALA A 830 5.76 -19.91 -16.30
C ALA A 830 5.80 -21.20 -15.48
N SER A 831 6.53 -21.20 -14.37
CA SER A 831 6.50 -22.29 -13.39
C SER A 831 5.10 -22.42 -12.78
N GLU A 832 4.80 -23.59 -12.22
CA GLU A 832 3.51 -23.81 -11.54
C GLU A 832 3.36 -22.90 -10.32
N ASN A 833 4.41 -22.75 -9.51
CA ASN A 833 4.41 -21.84 -8.36
C ASN A 833 4.16 -20.38 -8.79
N PHE A 834 4.83 -19.90 -9.86
CA PHE A 834 4.56 -18.56 -10.41
C PHE A 834 3.12 -18.44 -10.93
N SER A 835 2.61 -19.48 -11.61
CA SER A 835 1.24 -19.54 -12.13
C SER A 835 0.16 -19.52 -11.03
N ALA A 836 0.53 -19.94 -9.82
CA ALA A 836 -0.28 -19.99 -8.61
C ALA A 836 -0.20 -18.72 -7.73
N LEU A 837 0.69 -17.76 -8.02
CA LEU A 837 0.76 -16.51 -7.26
C LEU A 837 -0.45 -15.58 -7.58
N PRO A 838 -0.89 -14.76 -6.61
CA PRO A 838 -1.95 -13.76 -6.85
C PRO A 838 -1.56 -12.67 -7.85
N GLU A 839 -2.52 -12.18 -8.63
CA GLU A 839 -2.34 -11.07 -9.58
C GLU A 839 -1.84 -9.78 -8.91
N TRP A 840 -2.30 -9.51 -7.68
CA TRP A 840 -1.94 -8.29 -6.95
C TRP A 840 -0.46 -8.17 -6.60
N TYR A 841 0.31 -9.27 -6.61
CA TYR A 841 1.78 -9.24 -6.47
C TYR A 841 2.43 -8.36 -7.56
N ILE A 842 1.81 -8.26 -8.74
CA ILE A 842 2.28 -7.40 -9.84
C ILE A 842 1.54 -6.05 -9.83
N GLU A 843 0.22 -6.06 -9.64
CA GLU A 843 -0.58 -4.84 -9.72
C GLU A 843 -0.21 -3.80 -8.66
N ASP A 844 0.03 -4.21 -7.42
CA ASP A 844 0.35 -3.31 -6.30
C ASP A 844 1.66 -2.57 -6.53
N ILE A 845 2.67 -3.27 -7.04
CA ILE A 845 4.00 -2.71 -7.36
C ILE A 845 3.86 -1.67 -8.48
N ALA A 846 3.08 -1.98 -9.53
CA ALA A 846 2.86 -1.07 -10.64
C ALA A 846 2.07 0.19 -10.24
N ASP A 847 0.94 0.06 -9.52
CA ASP A 847 0.18 1.21 -9.04
C ASP A 847 0.97 2.04 -7.99
N PHE A 848 1.83 1.39 -7.19
CA PHE A 848 2.74 2.09 -6.29
C PHE A 848 3.81 2.91 -7.03
N ILE A 849 4.45 2.34 -8.05
CA ILE A 849 5.45 3.05 -8.86
C ILE A 849 4.80 4.25 -9.57
N LEU A 850 3.63 4.06 -10.21
CA LEU A 850 2.87 5.15 -10.83
C LEU A 850 2.54 6.28 -9.85
N PHE A 851 2.11 5.93 -8.62
CA PHE A 851 1.88 6.90 -7.56
C PHE A 851 3.15 7.67 -7.17
N CYS A 852 4.28 6.97 -6.97
CA CYS A 852 5.57 7.61 -6.67
C CYS A 852 6.04 8.54 -7.81
N MET A 853 5.86 8.16 -9.07
CA MET A 853 6.21 9.00 -10.22
C MET A 853 5.34 10.27 -10.28
N GLN A 854 4.05 10.16 -9.96
CA GLN A 854 3.14 11.30 -9.94
C GLN A 854 3.33 12.23 -8.74
N HIS A 855 3.71 11.71 -7.56
CA HIS A 855 3.63 12.44 -6.29
C HIS A 855 4.93 12.56 -5.47
N SER A 856 5.94 11.72 -5.69
CA SER A 856 7.17 11.69 -4.87
C SER A 856 8.39 11.25 -5.69
N ILE A 857 8.76 12.07 -6.67
CA ILE A 857 9.79 11.74 -7.68
C ILE A 857 11.16 11.44 -7.04
N SER A 858 11.48 12.02 -5.87
CA SER A 858 12.71 11.73 -5.10
C SER A 858 12.79 10.29 -4.56
N VAL A 859 11.72 9.50 -4.67
CA VAL A 859 11.71 8.06 -4.34
C VAL A 859 12.13 7.21 -5.55
N ILE A 860 12.06 7.76 -6.77
CA ILE A 860 12.38 7.03 -8.01
C ILE A 860 13.88 6.72 -8.12
N ASP A 861 14.75 7.48 -7.45
CA ASP A 861 16.18 7.16 -7.32
C ASP A 861 16.46 5.86 -6.52
N TYR A 862 15.44 5.29 -5.84
CA TYR A 862 15.51 3.97 -5.19
C TYR A 862 15.04 2.81 -6.08
N VAL A 863 14.64 3.08 -7.34
CA VAL A 863 14.35 2.03 -8.32
C VAL A 863 15.69 1.42 -8.78
N ASP A 864 15.86 0.13 -8.50
CA ASP A 864 17.10 -0.61 -8.77
C ASP A 864 17.00 -1.51 -10.01
N ASN A 865 18.06 -2.27 -10.26
CA ASN A 865 18.09 -3.17 -11.42
C ASN A 865 17.11 -4.35 -11.29
N SER A 866 16.77 -4.79 -10.07
CA SER A 866 15.83 -5.89 -9.85
C SER A 866 14.42 -5.50 -10.30
N ILE A 867 13.97 -4.29 -9.95
CA ILE A 867 12.70 -3.74 -10.43
C ILE A 867 12.72 -3.55 -11.96
N ILE A 868 13.80 -2.99 -12.53
CA ILE A 868 13.91 -2.77 -13.99
C ILE A 868 13.89 -4.09 -14.77
N THR A 869 14.65 -5.09 -14.30
CA THR A 869 14.69 -6.43 -14.90
C THR A 869 13.32 -7.10 -14.84
N TRP A 870 12.61 -6.96 -13.71
CA TRP A 870 11.26 -7.52 -13.51
C TRP A 870 10.23 -6.89 -14.44
N ILE A 871 10.15 -5.55 -14.54
CA ILE A 871 9.25 -4.85 -15.49
C ILE A 871 9.55 -5.33 -16.92
N LEU A 872 10.82 -5.31 -17.33
CA LEU A 872 11.20 -5.69 -18.70
C LEU A 872 10.99 -7.17 -18.98
N THR A 873 11.17 -8.08 -18.02
CA THR A 873 10.91 -9.51 -18.21
C THR A 873 9.43 -9.77 -18.45
N LEU A 874 8.56 -9.19 -17.61
CA LEU A 874 7.10 -9.38 -17.72
C LEU A 874 6.49 -8.70 -18.95
N VAL A 875 7.05 -7.57 -19.40
CA VAL A 875 6.67 -6.93 -20.67
C VAL A 875 7.20 -7.70 -21.88
N CYS A 876 8.39 -8.30 -21.80
CA CYS A 876 8.97 -9.09 -22.90
C CYS A 876 8.41 -10.53 -23.00
N ALA A 877 7.82 -11.06 -21.92
CA ALA A 877 7.23 -12.40 -21.86
C ALA A 877 5.75 -12.35 -21.42
N PRO A 878 4.85 -11.71 -22.19
CA PRO A 878 3.45 -11.52 -21.78
C PRO A 878 2.68 -12.84 -21.59
N HIS A 879 3.10 -13.93 -22.24
CA HIS A 879 2.50 -15.27 -22.13
C HIS A 879 2.73 -15.95 -20.76
N LEU A 880 3.48 -15.33 -19.86
CA LEU A 880 3.59 -15.73 -18.46
C LEU A 880 2.35 -15.33 -17.65
N ILE A 881 1.60 -14.30 -18.08
CA ILE A 881 0.42 -13.76 -17.40
C ILE A 881 -0.82 -14.00 -18.27
N LYS A 882 -1.93 -14.41 -17.66
CA LYS A 882 -3.21 -14.67 -18.35
C LYS A 882 -4.05 -13.41 -18.59
N ASN A 883 -3.90 -12.42 -17.72
CA ASN A 883 -4.61 -11.15 -17.75
C ASN A 883 -3.74 -10.06 -18.42
N PRO A 884 -4.07 -9.60 -19.65
CA PRO A 884 -3.23 -8.65 -20.39
C PRO A 884 -3.22 -7.25 -19.76
N TYR A 885 -4.21 -6.89 -18.93
CA TYR A 885 -4.28 -5.56 -18.32
C TYR A 885 -3.17 -5.34 -17.28
N ILE A 886 -2.61 -6.41 -16.71
CA ILE A 886 -1.44 -6.35 -15.83
C ILE A 886 -0.20 -5.93 -16.63
N THR A 887 0.06 -6.58 -17.77
CA THR A 887 1.14 -6.19 -18.70
C THR A 887 0.93 -4.78 -19.23
N ALA A 888 -0.32 -4.37 -19.50
CA ALA A 888 -0.65 -3.02 -19.90
C ALA A 888 -0.31 -1.97 -18.81
N LYS A 889 -0.52 -2.28 -17.53
CA LYS A 889 -0.13 -1.43 -16.38
C LYS A 889 1.39 -1.32 -16.25
N LEU A 890 2.15 -2.37 -16.57
CA LEU A 890 3.62 -2.32 -16.66
C LEU A 890 4.09 -1.46 -17.86
N ILE A 891 3.36 -1.47 -18.97
CA ILE A 891 3.59 -0.57 -20.10
C ILE A 891 3.22 0.89 -19.75
N GLU A 892 2.19 1.14 -18.94
CA GLU A 892 1.90 2.48 -18.35
C GLU A 892 3.10 2.97 -17.52
N VAL A 893 3.72 2.12 -16.68
CA VAL A 893 4.93 2.47 -15.93
C VAL A 893 6.08 2.85 -16.87
N LEU A 894 6.40 2.02 -17.87
CA LEU A 894 7.45 2.33 -18.86
C LEU A 894 7.16 3.65 -19.59
N PHE A 895 5.92 3.86 -20.03
CA PHE A 895 5.45 5.07 -20.71
C PHE A 895 5.69 6.33 -19.86
N VAL A 896 5.30 6.34 -18.58
CA VAL A 896 5.52 7.48 -17.67
C VAL A 896 7.01 7.75 -17.42
N THR A 897 7.92 6.77 -17.59
CA THR A 897 9.38 7.04 -17.51
C THR A 897 9.94 7.81 -18.71
N SER A 898 9.19 7.96 -19.80
CA SER A 898 9.69 8.67 -21.00
C SER A 898 9.92 10.17 -20.73
N PRO A 899 11.09 10.74 -21.10
CA PRO A 899 11.40 12.15 -20.88
C PRO A 899 10.52 13.08 -21.75
N THR A 900 9.85 12.54 -22.77
CA THR A 900 8.82 13.25 -23.55
C THR A 900 7.57 13.58 -22.73
N ILE A 901 7.37 12.89 -21.59
CA ILE A 901 6.20 13.00 -20.72
C ILE A 901 6.61 13.54 -19.35
N GLN A 902 7.64 12.96 -18.74
CA GLN A 902 8.17 13.37 -17.44
C GLN A 902 9.68 13.65 -17.51
N THR A 903 10.03 14.93 -17.63
CA THR A 903 11.43 15.41 -17.71
C THR A 903 12.25 15.21 -16.42
N THR A 904 11.63 14.72 -15.34
CA THR A 904 12.18 14.75 -13.98
C THR A 904 12.97 13.49 -13.59
N SER A 905 12.83 12.38 -14.32
CA SER A 905 13.44 11.07 -14.00
C SER A 905 14.35 10.49 -15.10
N PRO A 906 15.16 11.29 -15.84
CA PRO A 906 15.89 10.83 -17.03
C PRO A 906 16.93 9.73 -16.72
N ARG A 907 17.40 9.63 -15.47
CA ARG A 907 18.29 8.55 -15.03
C ARG A 907 17.63 7.17 -15.17
N LEU A 908 16.38 7.01 -14.70
CA LEU A 908 15.67 5.73 -14.76
C LEU A 908 15.40 5.33 -16.21
N TYR A 909 14.96 6.29 -17.04
CA TYR A 909 14.80 6.08 -18.49
C TYR A 909 16.09 5.56 -19.15
N LEU A 910 17.24 6.17 -18.84
CA LEU A 910 18.53 5.71 -19.36
C LEU A 910 18.94 4.33 -18.82
N GLN A 911 18.60 3.97 -17.58
CA GLN A 911 18.83 2.61 -17.06
C GLN A 911 17.96 1.58 -17.78
N ILE A 912 16.68 1.89 -18.05
CA ILE A 912 15.75 1.04 -18.80
C ILE A 912 16.23 0.87 -20.25
N ILE A 913 16.52 1.96 -20.96
CA ILE A 913 16.90 1.92 -22.39
C ILE A 913 18.26 1.24 -22.65
N ASN A 914 19.17 1.25 -21.67
CA ASN A 914 20.45 0.56 -21.78
C ASN A 914 20.43 -0.87 -21.20
N HIS A 915 19.28 -1.36 -20.72
CA HIS A 915 19.14 -2.73 -20.24
C HIS A 915 19.12 -3.73 -21.41
N GLU A 916 19.72 -4.90 -21.22
CA GLU A 916 19.87 -5.95 -22.25
C GLU A 916 18.53 -6.35 -22.89
N LEU A 917 17.51 -6.62 -22.06
CA LEU A 917 16.16 -6.97 -22.53
C LEU A 917 15.49 -5.85 -23.34
N ALA A 918 15.84 -4.58 -23.09
CA ALA A 918 15.32 -3.46 -23.87
C ALA A 918 15.92 -3.42 -25.28
N GLN A 919 17.22 -3.78 -25.40
CA GLN A 919 17.95 -3.80 -26.69
C GLN A 919 17.65 -5.04 -27.54
N THR A 920 17.20 -6.14 -26.92
CA THR A 920 17.03 -7.44 -27.57
C THR A 920 15.57 -7.84 -27.81
N ALA A 921 14.69 -7.69 -26.80
CA ALA A 921 13.35 -8.30 -26.83
C ALA A 921 12.20 -7.29 -26.81
N LEU A 922 12.36 -6.13 -26.14
CA LEU A 922 11.28 -5.17 -25.88
C LEU A 922 10.58 -4.69 -27.16
N VAL A 923 11.32 -4.47 -28.25
CA VAL A 923 10.77 -4.02 -29.53
C VAL A 923 9.76 -5.03 -30.11
N SER A 924 10.17 -6.30 -30.22
CA SER A 924 9.30 -7.38 -30.73
C SER A 924 8.10 -7.60 -29.80
N ALA A 925 8.33 -7.59 -28.49
CA ALA A 925 7.29 -7.75 -27.48
C ALA A 925 6.23 -6.63 -27.53
N LEU A 926 6.63 -5.37 -27.72
CA LEU A 926 5.70 -4.25 -27.87
C LEU A 926 4.86 -4.36 -29.15
N MET A 927 5.44 -4.79 -30.28
CA MET A 927 4.68 -5.02 -31.53
C MET A 927 3.70 -6.18 -31.40
N LYS A 928 4.11 -7.27 -30.76
CA LYS A 928 3.26 -8.42 -30.46
C LYS A 928 2.12 -8.00 -29.53
N PHE A 929 2.39 -7.31 -28.43
CA PHE A 929 1.36 -6.90 -27.48
C PHE A 929 0.38 -5.86 -28.06
N TYR A 930 0.85 -4.92 -28.89
CA TYR A 930 0.01 -4.02 -29.68
C TYR A 930 -0.99 -4.79 -30.57
N THR A 931 -0.60 -5.97 -31.04
CA THR A 931 -1.40 -6.85 -31.90
C THR A 931 -2.35 -7.73 -31.10
N ASP A 932 -1.88 -8.34 -30.01
CA ASP A 932 -2.64 -9.31 -29.20
C ASP A 932 -3.76 -8.62 -28.38
N ILE A 933 -3.65 -7.32 -28.10
CA ILE A 933 -4.68 -6.53 -27.38
C ILE A 933 -5.96 -6.23 -28.21
N GLU A 934 -6.06 -6.72 -29.45
CA GLU A 934 -7.27 -6.59 -30.29
C GLU A 934 -8.38 -7.60 -29.93
N THR A 935 -8.04 -8.67 -29.20
CA THR A 935 -8.97 -9.79 -28.92
C THR A 935 -8.93 -10.24 -27.46
N THR A 936 -9.01 -9.29 -26.52
CA THR A 936 -9.11 -9.55 -25.07
C THR A 936 -10.53 -9.95 -24.63
N GLY A 937 -11.56 -9.64 -25.44
CA GLY A 937 -12.94 -10.10 -25.27
C GLY A 937 -13.72 -9.45 -24.12
N GLN A 938 -13.42 -8.20 -23.76
CA GLN A 938 -14.03 -7.49 -22.62
C GLN A 938 -14.95 -6.33 -23.04
N SER A 939 -15.97 -6.03 -22.23
CA SER A 939 -16.97 -5.00 -22.58
C SER A 939 -16.47 -3.55 -22.63
N THR A 940 -15.23 -3.25 -22.20
CA THR A 940 -14.58 -1.92 -22.31
C THR A 940 -13.39 -1.89 -23.27
N GLU A 941 -12.98 -3.07 -23.76
CA GLU A 941 -11.81 -3.34 -24.61
C GLU A 941 -11.58 -2.29 -25.72
N PHE A 942 -12.65 -1.87 -26.37
CA PHE A 942 -12.60 -0.94 -27.50
C PHE A 942 -11.93 0.40 -27.15
N TYR A 943 -12.10 0.93 -25.95
CA TYR A 943 -11.46 2.18 -25.52
C TYR A 943 -10.09 1.92 -24.90
N ASP A 944 -9.99 0.88 -24.08
CA ASP A 944 -8.76 0.53 -23.35
C ASP A 944 -7.61 0.20 -24.33
N LYS A 945 -7.90 -0.48 -25.45
CA LYS A 945 -6.88 -0.82 -26.46
C LYS A 945 -6.21 0.42 -27.07
N PHE A 946 -6.94 1.50 -27.32
CA PHE A 946 -6.35 2.72 -27.89
C PHE A 946 -5.46 3.44 -26.89
N THR A 947 -5.80 3.45 -25.60
CA THR A 947 -4.91 3.97 -24.54
C THR A 947 -3.62 3.17 -24.43
N ILE A 948 -3.72 1.83 -24.47
CA ILE A 948 -2.56 0.93 -24.46
C ILE A 948 -1.68 1.17 -25.68
N ARG A 949 -2.27 1.22 -26.88
CA ARG A 949 -1.55 1.48 -28.13
C ARG A 949 -0.91 2.88 -28.17
N TYR A 950 -1.55 3.89 -27.59
CA TYR A 950 -1.00 5.23 -27.42
C TYR A 950 0.22 5.27 -26.48
N HIS A 951 0.24 4.45 -25.41
CA HIS A 951 1.43 4.25 -24.59
C HIS A 951 2.57 3.61 -25.40
N ILE A 952 2.25 2.58 -26.19
CA ILE A 952 3.22 1.87 -27.04
C ILE A 952 3.80 2.79 -28.13
N SER A 953 2.99 3.62 -28.80
CA SER A 953 3.45 4.58 -29.82
C SER A 953 4.45 5.61 -29.26
N HIS A 954 4.24 6.06 -28.01
CA HIS A 954 5.21 6.93 -27.31
C HIS A 954 6.50 6.20 -26.93
N LEU A 955 6.42 4.93 -26.54
CA LEU A 955 7.61 4.11 -26.29
C LEU A 955 8.41 3.91 -27.57
N PHE A 956 7.77 3.55 -28.70
CA PHE A 956 8.46 3.47 -29.98
C PHE A 956 9.10 4.79 -30.40
N LYS A 957 8.46 5.93 -30.11
CA LYS A 957 9.01 7.28 -30.39
C LYS A 957 10.33 7.52 -29.66
N GLY A 958 10.38 7.20 -28.35
CA GLY A 958 11.60 7.31 -27.54
C GLY A 958 12.67 6.24 -27.86
N LEU A 959 12.25 5.05 -28.28
CA LEU A 959 13.15 4.01 -28.77
C LEU A 959 13.78 4.39 -30.13
N TRP A 960 13.03 5.03 -31.03
CA TRP A 960 13.50 5.42 -32.36
C TRP A 960 14.66 6.44 -32.34
N GLU A 961 14.74 7.27 -31.29
CA GLU A 961 15.87 8.17 -31.04
C GLU A 961 17.19 7.41 -30.80
N SER A 962 17.13 6.16 -30.33
CA SER A 962 18.30 5.29 -30.12
C SER A 962 18.64 4.48 -31.36
N GLY A 963 19.87 4.62 -31.86
CA GLY A 963 20.35 3.86 -33.02
C GLY A 963 20.30 2.35 -32.85
N VAL A 964 20.47 1.83 -31.63
CA VAL A 964 20.40 0.38 -31.33
C VAL A 964 18.96 -0.12 -31.46
N HIS A 965 18.02 0.56 -30.79
CA HIS A 965 16.61 0.17 -30.78
C HIS A 965 15.97 0.37 -32.14
N ARG A 966 16.29 1.44 -32.86
CA ARG A 966 15.88 1.64 -34.26
C ARG A 966 16.38 0.51 -35.17
N GLN A 967 17.61 0.02 -34.97
CA GLN A 967 18.10 -1.14 -35.72
C GLN A 967 17.34 -2.43 -35.36
N ALA A 968 16.91 -2.60 -34.09
CA ALA A 968 16.03 -3.70 -33.70
C ALA A 968 14.65 -3.60 -34.39
N ILE A 969 14.04 -2.41 -34.46
CA ILE A 969 12.77 -2.18 -35.18
C ILE A 969 12.92 -2.48 -36.70
N VAL A 970 14.04 -2.10 -37.31
CA VAL A 970 14.38 -2.41 -38.72
C VAL A 970 14.70 -3.91 -38.93
N ASN A 971 15.17 -4.62 -37.90
CA ASN A 971 15.39 -6.06 -37.99
C ASN A 971 14.06 -6.83 -37.87
N GLU A 972 13.20 -6.44 -36.93
CA GLU A 972 11.87 -7.03 -36.72
C GLU A 972 10.98 -6.87 -37.96
N SER A 973 11.11 -5.76 -38.69
CA SER A 973 10.38 -5.53 -39.95
C SER A 973 10.70 -6.54 -41.06
N LYS A 974 11.86 -7.20 -40.98
CA LYS A 974 12.26 -8.31 -41.87
C LYS A 974 11.73 -9.66 -41.41
N GLY A 975 11.24 -9.77 -40.17
CA GLY A 975 10.61 -10.97 -39.61
C GLY A 975 9.27 -11.37 -40.25
N GLY A 976 8.72 -10.54 -41.15
CA GLY A 976 7.61 -10.92 -42.01
C GLY A 976 6.26 -11.00 -41.30
N LYS A 977 5.74 -12.21 -41.05
CA LYS A 977 4.32 -12.43 -40.72
C LYS A 977 3.83 -11.60 -39.52
N GLN A 978 4.60 -11.53 -38.43
CA GLN A 978 4.21 -10.77 -37.24
C GLN A 978 4.21 -9.25 -37.47
N PHE A 979 5.22 -8.72 -38.17
CA PHE A 979 5.29 -7.29 -38.47
C PHE A 979 4.17 -6.85 -39.44
N VAL A 980 3.81 -7.69 -40.41
CA VAL A 980 2.66 -7.46 -41.30
C VAL A 980 1.34 -7.43 -40.51
N LYS A 981 1.17 -8.34 -39.54
CA LYS A 981 0.01 -8.33 -38.64
C LYS A 981 -0.03 -7.04 -37.81
N PHE A 982 1.08 -6.61 -37.21
CA PHE A 982 1.21 -5.33 -36.51
C PHE A 982 0.82 -4.14 -37.41
N VAL A 983 1.36 -4.07 -38.63
CA VAL A 983 1.02 -3.00 -39.59
C VAL A 983 -0.46 -3.02 -39.98
N ASN A 984 -1.09 -4.19 -40.14
CA ASN A 984 -2.53 -4.26 -40.42
C ASN A 984 -3.38 -3.64 -39.29
N PHE A 985 -3.07 -3.92 -38.01
CA PHE A 985 -3.80 -3.32 -36.89
C PHE A 985 -3.45 -1.84 -36.68
N PHE A 986 -2.22 -1.44 -36.96
CA PHE A 986 -1.82 -0.03 -37.01
C PHE A 986 -2.58 0.75 -38.11
N LEU A 987 -2.83 0.14 -39.28
CA LEU A 987 -3.66 0.72 -40.34
C LEU A 987 -5.17 0.68 -40.00
N ASN A 988 -5.67 -0.33 -39.28
CA ASN A 988 -7.03 -0.32 -38.70
C ASN A 988 -7.22 0.93 -37.84
N ASP A 989 -6.33 1.14 -36.87
CA ASP A 989 -6.43 2.26 -35.93
C ASP A 989 -6.20 3.61 -36.62
N THR A 990 -5.24 3.72 -37.54
CA THR A 990 -5.00 4.96 -38.31
C THR A 990 -6.23 5.37 -39.12
N THR A 991 -6.92 4.41 -39.75
CA THR A 991 -8.16 4.68 -40.50
C THR A 991 -9.26 5.15 -39.54
N TYR A 992 -9.57 4.35 -38.52
CA TYR A 992 -10.69 4.62 -37.60
C TYR A 992 -10.52 5.94 -36.84
N LEU A 993 -9.32 6.19 -36.29
CA LEU A 993 -9.06 7.38 -35.48
C LEU A 993 -9.15 8.66 -36.31
N LEU A 994 -8.68 8.66 -37.56
CA LEU A 994 -8.80 9.83 -38.43
C LEU A 994 -10.25 10.06 -38.87
N ASP A 995 -10.96 9.02 -39.28
CA ASP A 995 -12.35 9.11 -39.75
C ASP A 995 -13.28 9.68 -38.66
N GLU A 996 -13.21 9.15 -37.43
CA GLU A 996 -13.97 9.68 -36.29
C GLU A 996 -13.57 11.13 -35.97
N CYS A 997 -12.28 11.45 -35.92
CA CYS A 997 -11.83 12.83 -35.67
C CYS A 997 -12.46 13.84 -36.64
N LEU A 998 -12.47 13.50 -37.92
CA LEU A 998 -12.98 14.37 -38.98
C LEU A 998 -14.52 14.51 -38.89
N GLU A 999 -15.25 13.43 -38.59
CA GLU A 999 -16.71 13.50 -38.41
C GLU A 999 -17.13 14.18 -37.09
N TYR A 1000 -16.34 14.06 -36.01
CA TYR A 1000 -16.52 14.88 -34.81
C TYR A 1000 -16.28 16.36 -35.09
N LEU A 1001 -15.19 16.72 -35.78
CA LEU A 1001 -14.90 18.12 -36.18
C LEU A 1001 -16.02 18.70 -37.04
N LYS A 1002 -16.56 17.91 -37.98
CA LYS A 1002 -17.71 18.27 -38.81
C LYS A 1002 -18.99 18.47 -38.00
N ARG A 1003 -19.37 17.55 -37.11
CA ARG A 1003 -20.53 17.72 -36.19
C ARG A 1003 -20.40 18.96 -35.29
N ILE A 1004 -19.20 19.24 -34.80
CA ILE A 1004 -18.88 20.46 -34.05
C ILE A 1004 -19.07 21.70 -34.92
N HIS A 1005 -18.57 21.70 -36.17
CA HIS A 1005 -18.74 22.81 -37.10
C HIS A 1005 -20.21 23.05 -37.47
N GLU A 1006 -20.95 22.02 -37.88
CA GLU A 1006 -22.39 22.09 -38.18
C GLU A 1006 -23.17 22.70 -37.01
N THR A 1007 -22.91 22.24 -35.79
CA THR A 1007 -23.58 22.74 -34.57
C THR A 1007 -23.15 24.17 -34.24
N GLN A 1008 -21.86 24.53 -34.41
CA GLN A 1008 -21.38 25.90 -34.22
C GLN A 1008 -21.94 26.88 -35.26
N VAL A 1009 -22.17 26.44 -36.49
CA VAL A 1009 -22.83 27.25 -37.54
C VAL A 1009 -24.32 27.42 -37.25
N LEU A 1010 -25.01 26.36 -36.83
CA LEU A 1010 -26.42 26.44 -36.40
C LEU A 1010 -26.61 27.40 -35.22
N MET A 1011 -25.64 27.46 -34.29
CA MET A 1011 -25.62 28.41 -33.17
C MET A 1011 -25.18 29.84 -33.56
N MET A 1012 -24.75 30.08 -34.80
CA MET A 1012 -24.45 31.42 -35.34
C MET A 1012 -25.63 32.02 -36.11
N ASP A 1013 -26.57 31.20 -36.58
CA ASP A 1013 -27.81 31.66 -37.17
C ASP A 1013 -28.82 31.98 -36.05
N ASP A 1014 -28.86 33.24 -35.61
CA ASP A 1014 -29.82 33.71 -34.61
C ASP A 1014 -31.28 33.46 -35.01
N ALA A 1015 -31.61 33.36 -36.31
CA ALA A 1015 -32.98 33.08 -36.76
C ALA A 1015 -33.29 31.57 -36.65
N GLY A 1016 -32.43 30.72 -37.20
CA GLY A 1016 -32.56 29.26 -37.12
C GLY A 1016 -32.43 28.71 -35.69
N TRP A 1017 -31.54 29.29 -34.88
CA TRP A 1017 -31.36 28.87 -33.48
C TRP A 1017 -32.57 29.21 -32.61
N ASN A 1018 -33.14 30.41 -32.74
CA ASN A 1018 -34.33 30.81 -31.98
C ASN A 1018 -35.64 30.19 -32.50
N ALA A 1019 -35.64 29.56 -33.69
CA ALA A 1019 -36.75 28.75 -34.16
C ALA A 1019 -36.81 27.34 -33.53
N LEU A 1020 -35.72 26.87 -32.90
CA LEU A 1020 -35.68 25.60 -32.17
C LEU A 1020 -36.32 25.75 -30.77
N SER A 1021 -36.96 24.67 -30.28
CA SER A 1021 -37.47 24.64 -28.90
C SER A 1021 -36.33 24.71 -27.89
N GLN A 1022 -36.58 25.24 -26.68
CA GLN A 1022 -35.57 25.31 -25.62
C GLN A 1022 -35.00 23.94 -25.24
N GLU A 1023 -35.78 22.87 -25.37
CA GLU A 1023 -35.32 21.50 -25.16
C GLU A 1023 -34.38 21.02 -26.28
N ALA A 1024 -34.69 21.33 -27.54
CA ALA A 1024 -33.81 21.05 -28.67
C ALA A 1024 -32.50 21.86 -28.61
N GLN A 1025 -32.57 23.15 -28.23
CA GLN A 1025 -31.40 23.99 -27.96
C GLN A 1025 -30.52 23.40 -26.86
N GLN A 1026 -31.10 22.99 -25.72
CA GLN A 1026 -30.36 22.32 -24.65
C GLN A 1026 -29.76 20.98 -25.10
N SER A 1027 -30.49 20.19 -25.89
CA SER A 1027 -29.98 18.92 -26.43
C SER A 1027 -28.78 19.14 -27.34
N ARG A 1028 -28.84 20.11 -28.27
CA ARG A 1028 -27.72 20.49 -29.14
C ARG A 1028 -26.52 21.03 -28.35
N GLN A 1029 -26.76 21.81 -27.30
CA GLN A 1029 -25.70 22.32 -26.43
C GLN A 1029 -25.00 21.21 -25.63
N ARG A 1030 -25.73 20.18 -25.17
CA ARG A 1030 -25.14 18.99 -24.52
C ARG A 1030 -24.35 18.15 -25.51
N GLN A 1031 -24.92 17.90 -26.70
CA GLN A 1031 -24.26 17.19 -27.79
C GLN A 1031 -22.92 17.86 -28.17
N LEU A 1032 -22.91 19.19 -28.33
CA LEU A 1032 -21.68 19.94 -28.61
C LEU A 1032 -20.61 19.71 -27.54
N VAL A 1033 -20.96 19.77 -26.24
CA VAL A 1033 -19.98 19.55 -25.15
C VAL A 1033 -19.45 18.10 -25.13
N GLN A 1034 -20.28 17.12 -25.52
CA GLN A 1034 -19.87 15.73 -25.67
C GLN A 1034 -18.95 15.52 -26.88
N ASP A 1035 -19.33 16.03 -28.05
CA ASP A 1035 -18.54 15.95 -29.28
C ASP A 1035 -17.19 16.68 -29.13
N GLU A 1036 -17.16 17.88 -28.53
CA GLU A 1036 -15.91 18.62 -28.25
C GLU A 1036 -14.96 17.83 -27.33
N ARG A 1037 -15.49 17.08 -26.35
CA ARG A 1037 -14.71 16.25 -25.43
C ARG A 1037 -14.15 15.02 -26.15
N GLN A 1038 -14.97 14.31 -26.91
CA GLN A 1038 -14.54 13.10 -27.64
C GLN A 1038 -13.56 13.47 -28.76
N CYS A 1039 -13.82 14.55 -29.50
CA CYS A 1039 -12.93 15.09 -30.54
C CYS A 1039 -11.51 15.35 -30.03
N ARG A 1040 -11.35 15.97 -28.84
CA ARG A 1040 -10.03 16.20 -28.23
C ARG A 1040 -9.32 14.89 -27.87
N SER A 1041 -10.07 13.88 -27.40
CA SER A 1041 -9.53 12.56 -27.06
C SER A 1041 -9.02 11.85 -28.31
N TYR A 1042 -9.88 11.68 -29.32
CA TYR A 1042 -9.51 11.01 -30.57
C TYR A 1042 -8.40 11.76 -31.33
N LEU A 1043 -8.40 13.10 -31.38
CA LEU A 1043 -7.33 13.86 -32.06
C LEU A 1043 -5.96 13.66 -31.40
N THR A 1044 -5.92 13.45 -30.09
CA THR A 1044 -4.68 13.15 -29.36
C THR A 1044 -4.12 11.78 -29.75
N LEU A 1045 -5.01 10.78 -29.89
CA LEU A 1045 -4.66 9.42 -30.35
C LEU A 1045 -4.24 9.40 -31.83
N ALA A 1046 -5.04 10.02 -32.70
CA ALA A 1046 -4.81 10.08 -34.15
C ALA A 1046 -3.49 10.77 -34.49
N ARG A 1047 -3.19 11.90 -33.82
CA ARG A 1047 -1.93 12.64 -33.98
C ARG A 1047 -0.71 11.76 -33.71
N GLU A 1048 -0.67 11.07 -32.58
CA GLU A 1048 0.51 10.28 -32.20
C GLU A 1048 0.60 8.96 -32.99
N THR A 1049 -0.53 8.48 -33.52
CA THR A 1049 -0.59 7.39 -34.51
C THR A 1049 0.01 7.82 -35.86
N VAL A 1050 -0.32 9.02 -36.36
CA VAL A 1050 0.26 9.56 -37.59
C VAL A 1050 1.72 10.00 -37.41
N ASP A 1051 2.13 10.51 -36.24
CA ASP A 1051 3.54 10.71 -35.89
C ASP A 1051 4.32 9.39 -35.98
N MET A 1052 3.77 8.29 -35.47
CA MET A 1052 4.39 6.96 -35.62
C MET A 1052 4.48 6.52 -37.07
N PHE A 1053 3.44 6.75 -37.88
CA PHE A 1053 3.46 6.34 -39.29
C PHE A 1053 4.53 7.12 -40.07
N HIS A 1054 4.63 8.40 -39.76
CA HIS A 1054 5.59 9.32 -40.36
C HIS A 1054 7.03 8.90 -40.09
N TYR A 1055 7.44 8.62 -38.85
CA TYR A 1055 8.84 8.25 -38.59
C TYR A 1055 9.17 6.82 -39.04
N MET A 1056 8.23 5.86 -38.93
CA MET A 1056 8.48 4.48 -39.37
C MET A 1056 8.76 4.39 -40.88
N THR A 1057 8.00 5.13 -41.69
CA THR A 1057 8.11 5.09 -43.17
C THR A 1057 9.41 5.69 -43.72
N ILE A 1058 10.19 6.43 -42.91
CA ILE A 1058 11.51 6.96 -43.31
C ILE A 1058 12.47 5.80 -43.63
N ASP A 1059 12.67 4.90 -42.66
CA ASP A 1059 13.66 3.81 -42.74
C ASP A 1059 13.02 2.45 -43.09
N ILE A 1060 11.70 2.25 -42.87
CA ILE A 1060 11.01 0.97 -43.05
C ILE A 1060 9.90 1.12 -44.09
N LYS A 1061 10.17 0.64 -45.31
CA LYS A 1061 9.29 0.82 -46.49
C LYS A 1061 8.66 -0.48 -46.99
N GLU A 1062 9.48 -1.51 -47.24
CA GLU A 1062 9.03 -2.80 -47.80
C GLU A 1062 7.75 -3.38 -47.16
N PRO A 1063 7.54 -3.39 -45.83
CA PRO A 1063 6.34 -3.99 -45.24
C PRO A 1063 5.03 -3.26 -45.62
N PHE A 1064 5.08 -1.94 -45.82
CA PHE A 1064 3.93 -1.14 -46.25
C PHE A 1064 3.61 -1.30 -47.74
N LEU A 1065 4.57 -1.82 -48.51
CA LEU A 1065 4.48 -2.02 -49.97
C LEU A 1065 4.08 -3.46 -50.35
N ARG A 1066 3.70 -4.30 -49.37
CA ARG A 1066 3.27 -5.68 -49.62
C ARG A 1066 1.85 -5.73 -50.21
N PRO A 1067 1.52 -6.67 -51.11
CA PRO A 1067 0.22 -6.74 -51.79
C PRO A 1067 -0.99 -6.77 -50.85
N GLU A 1068 -0.87 -7.38 -49.67
CA GLU A 1068 -1.98 -7.51 -48.71
C GLU A 1068 -2.32 -6.19 -48.00
N LEU A 1069 -1.43 -5.20 -48.08
CA LEU A 1069 -1.48 -3.93 -47.34
C LEU A 1069 -1.48 -2.69 -48.25
N ILE A 1070 -0.80 -2.72 -49.39
CA ILE A 1070 -0.47 -1.53 -50.18
C ILE A 1070 -1.71 -0.82 -50.75
N ASP A 1071 -2.68 -1.56 -51.30
CA ASP A 1071 -3.93 -1.00 -51.84
C ASP A 1071 -4.85 -0.46 -50.73
N ARG A 1072 -4.84 -1.11 -49.56
CA ARG A 1072 -5.56 -0.61 -48.38
C ARG A 1072 -4.96 0.72 -47.93
N LEU A 1073 -3.64 0.82 -47.95
CA LEU A 1073 -2.90 2.00 -47.56
C LEU A 1073 -3.09 3.16 -48.54
N SER A 1074 -3.05 2.90 -49.86
CA SER A 1074 -3.34 3.93 -50.86
C SER A 1074 -4.75 4.49 -50.70
N SER A 1075 -5.79 3.66 -50.61
CA SER A 1075 -7.16 4.12 -50.35
C SER A 1075 -7.27 4.95 -49.06
N MET A 1076 -6.62 4.55 -47.96
CA MET A 1076 -6.66 5.29 -46.68
C MET A 1076 -6.01 6.67 -46.79
N LEU A 1077 -4.82 6.75 -47.41
CA LEU A 1077 -4.11 8.01 -47.64
C LEU A 1077 -4.86 8.92 -48.62
N ASN A 1078 -5.43 8.36 -49.68
CA ASN A 1078 -6.20 9.09 -50.69
C ASN A 1078 -7.47 9.70 -50.07
N TYR A 1079 -8.24 8.90 -49.33
CA TYR A 1079 -9.44 9.34 -48.64
C TYR A 1079 -9.15 10.48 -47.64
N ASN A 1080 -8.11 10.32 -46.81
CA ASN A 1080 -7.71 11.35 -45.85
C ASN A 1080 -7.22 12.64 -46.54
N LEU A 1081 -6.46 12.53 -47.63
CA LEU A 1081 -6.08 13.68 -48.44
C LEU A 1081 -7.32 14.36 -49.03
N HIS A 1082 -8.33 13.61 -49.50
CA HIS A 1082 -9.57 14.14 -50.02
C HIS A 1082 -10.42 14.88 -48.97
N GLN A 1083 -10.46 14.43 -47.72
CA GLN A 1083 -11.13 15.18 -46.65
C GLN A 1083 -10.42 16.51 -46.31
N LEU A 1084 -9.07 16.54 -46.35
CA LEU A 1084 -8.27 17.73 -46.04
C LEU A 1084 -8.15 18.74 -47.21
N CYS A 1085 -8.13 18.25 -48.45
CA CYS A 1085 -7.91 19.06 -49.65
C CYS A 1085 -9.14 19.22 -50.55
N GLY A 1086 -10.14 18.34 -50.44
CA GLY A 1086 -11.35 18.35 -51.26
C GLY A 1086 -12.39 19.40 -50.83
N PRO A 1087 -13.60 19.38 -51.41
CA PRO A 1087 -14.63 20.40 -51.15
C PRO A 1087 -15.12 20.42 -49.69
N LYS A 1088 -15.16 19.25 -49.04
CA LYS A 1088 -15.57 19.06 -47.64
C LYS A 1088 -14.60 19.64 -46.60
N CYS A 1089 -13.40 20.10 -47.01
CA CYS A 1089 -12.42 20.66 -46.08
C CYS A 1089 -12.93 21.90 -45.32
N ASN A 1090 -13.97 22.57 -45.85
CA ASN A 1090 -14.61 23.73 -45.20
C ASN A 1090 -15.40 23.32 -43.96
N ASP A 1091 -15.97 22.11 -43.97
CA ASP A 1091 -16.80 21.54 -42.91
C ASP A 1091 -15.96 21.20 -41.66
N LEU A 1092 -14.63 21.11 -41.82
CA LEU A 1092 -13.67 20.88 -40.74
C LEU A 1092 -13.22 22.19 -40.03
N ARG A 1093 -13.82 23.34 -40.38
CA ARG A 1093 -13.39 24.67 -39.92
C ARG A 1093 -14.06 25.06 -38.58
N VAL A 1094 -13.70 24.36 -37.52
CA VAL A 1094 -14.17 24.62 -36.15
C VAL A 1094 -13.64 25.94 -35.56
N ARG A 1095 -14.41 26.58 -34.67
CA ARG A 1095 -13.96 27.71 -33.85
C ARG A 1095 -12.93 27.24 -32.81
N HIS A 1096 -11.90 28.05 -32.57
CA HIS A 1096 -10.80 27.80 -31.62
C HIS A 1096 -10.12 26.43 -31.79
N PRO A 1097 -9.54 26.09 -32.97
CA PRO A 1097 -9.04 24.74 -33.27
C PRO A 1097 -7.99 24.21 -32.28
N HIS A 1098 -7.20 25.10 -31.65
CA HIS A 1098 -6.24 24.75 -30.60
C HIS A 1098 -6.89 24.07 -29.38
N LYS A 1099 -8.18 24.30 -29.10
CA LYS A 1099 -8.93 23.68 -28.00
C LYS A 1099 -8.98 22.15 -28.10
N TYR A 1100 -8.93 21.62 -29.32
CA TYR A 1100 -9.00 20.19 -29.62
C TYR A 1100 -7.65 19.60 -30.07
N GLY A 1101 -6.59 20.42 -30.15
CA GLY A 1101 -5.30 20.03 -30.73
C GLY A 1101 -5.28 19.98 -32.27
N TRP A 1102 -6.23 20.63 -32.95
CA TRP A 1102 -6.38 20.52 -34.41
C TRP A 1102 -5.31 21.34 -35.16
N GLU A 1103 -4.29 20.64 -35.68
CA GLU A 1103 -3.15 21.18 -36.43
C GLU A 1103 -3.19 20.76 -37.93
N PRO A 1104 -4.22 21.14 -38.73
CA PRO A 1104 -4.45 20.56 -40.08
C PRO A 1104 -3.29 20.76 -41.06
N ARG A 1105 -2.50 21.85 -40.93
CA ARG A 1105 -1.30 22.08 -41.75
C ARG A 1105 -0.20 21.05 -41.48
N ARG A 1106 -0.05 20.64 -40.22
CA ARG A 1106 0.94 19.64 -39.80
C ARG A 1106 0.51 18.26 -40.28
N LEU A 1107 -0.75 17.88 -40.02
CA LEU A 1107 -1.31 16.61 -40.48
C LEU A 1107 -1.18 16.45 -42.00
N LEU A 1108 -1.57 17.47 -42.78
CA LEU A 1108 -1.38 17.47 -44.23
C LEU A 1108 0.09 17.32 -44.63
N GLY A 1109 1.01 18.00 -43.96
CA GLY A 1109 2.45 17.88 -44.21
C GLY A 1109 2.99 16.47 -43.94
N GLN A 1110 2.57 15.84 -42.84
CA GLN A 1110 2.99 14.48 -42.49
C GLN A 1110 2.41 13.42 -43.43
N LEU A 1111 1.16 13.60 -43.89
CA LEU A 1111 0.58 12.74 -44.92
C LEU A 1111 1.35 12.86 -46.25
N ILE A 1112 1.64 14.09 -46.71
CA ILE A 1112 2.45 14.31 -47.92
C ILE A 1112 3.85 13.67 -47.78
N ASP A 1113 4.50 13.79 -46.62
CA ASP A 1113 5.77 13.11 -46.37
C ASP A 1113 5.64 11.58 -46.49
N ILE A 1114 4.55 10.97 -46.01
CA ILE A 1114 4.33 9.52 -46.14
C ILE A 1114 4.19 9.10 -47.62
N TYR A 1115 3.51 9.91 -48.46
CA TYR A 1115 3.50 9.67 -49.92
C TYR A 1115 4.92 9.74 -50.52
N LEU A 1116 5.77 10.65 -50.05
CA LEU A 1116 7.16 10.82 -50.51
C LEU A 1116 8.07 9.70 -49.99
N HIS A 1117 7.90 9.29 -48.74
CA HIS A 1117 8.62 8.17 -48.13
C HIS A 1117 8.36 6.88 -48.91
N LEU A 1118 7.10 6.60 -49.28
CA LEU A 1118 6.68 5.41 -50.00
C LEU A 1118 6.74 5.55 -51.54
N SER A 1119 7.32 6.64 -52.06
CA SER A 1119 7.42 6.93 -53.50
C SER A 1119 8.22 5.85 -54.25
N CYS A 1120 7.51 4.95 -54.93
CA CYS A 1120 8.05 3.86 -55.76
C CYS A 1120 7.06 3.47 -56.86
N ASP A 1121 7.43 2.51 -57.70
CA ASP A 1121 6.64 2.06 -58.85
C ASP A 1121 5.40 1.27 -58.41
N GLU A 1122 5.56 0.46 -57.38
CA GLU A 1122 4.54 -0.37 -56.74
C GLU A 1122 3.48 0.52 -56.06
N PHE A 1123 3.91 1.55 -55.32
CA PHE A 1123 3.00 2.50 -54.69
C PHE A 1123 2.30 3.39 -55.72
N ALA A 1124 2.98 3.79 -56.80
CA ALA A 1124 2.32 4.49 -57.91
C ALA A 1124 1.22 3.62 -58.58
N ALA A 1125 1.40 2.30 -58.63
CA ALA A 1125 0.36 1.38 -59.10
C ALA A 1125 -0.79 1.22 -58.10
N ALA A 1126 -0.51 1.08 -56.80
CA ALA A 1126 -1.54 1.00 -55.76
C ALA A 1126 -2.35 2.30 -55.62
N LEU A 1127 -1.74 3.47 -55.86
CA LEU A 1127 -2.45 4.75 -55.97
C LEU A 1127 -3.38 4.78 -57.19
N ALA A 1128 -2.97 4.16 -58.29
CA ALA A 1128 -3.75 4.05 -59.52
C ALA A 1128 -4.86 2.98 -59.46
N ALA A 1129 -4.80 2.04 -58.51
CA ALA A 1129 -5.83 1.02 -58.29
C ALA A 1129 -7.03 1.53 -57.47
N ASP A 1130 -6.89 2.66 -56.76
CA ASP A 1130 -7.95 3.25 -55.93
C ASP A 1130 -8.93 4.11 -56.76
N GLU A 1131 -9.65 3.48 -57.69
CA GLU A 1131 -10.62 4.11 -58.61
C GLU A 1131 -11.68 4.98 -57.89
N ARG A 1132 -11.93 4.73 -56.60
CA ARG A 1132 -12.91 5.47 -55.79
C ARG A 1132 -12.45 6.87 -55.39
N SER A 1133 -11.14 7.13 -55.38
CA SER A 1133 -10.57 8.40 -54.90
C SER A 1133 -9.51 9.00 -55.84
N PHE A 1134 -8.98 8.24 -56.80
CA PHE A 1134 -7.91 8.70 -57.68
C PHE A 1134 -8.41 9.59 -58.83
N GLU A 1135 -8.55 10.91 -58.57
CA GLU A 1135 -8.68 11.91 -59.64
C GLU A 1135 -7.39 12.75 -59.75
N LYS A 1136 -6.65 12.63 -60.87
CA LYS A 1136 -5.42 13.39 -61.14
C LYS A 1136 -5.57 14.90 -60.85
N ARG A 1137 -6.69 15.51 -61.25
CA ARG A 1137 -6.96 16.95 -61.04
C ARG A 1137 -7.02 17.31 -59.56
N PHE A 1138 -7.69 16.50 -58.76
CA PHE A 1138 -7.77 16.67 -57.32
C PHE A 1138 -6.36 16.62 -56.68
N PHE A 1139 -5.50 15.69 -57.11
CA PHE A 1139 -4.12 15.62 -56.62
C PHE A 1139 -3.25 16.80 -57.07
N GLU A 1140 -3.45 17.32 -58.29
CA GLU A 1140 -2.81 18.56 -58.74
C GLU A 1140 -3.27 19.77 -57.90
N ASP A 1141 -4.57 19.89 -57.59
CA ASP A 1141 -5.10 20.92 -56.69
C ASP A 1141 -4.61 20.76 -55.24
N ALA A 1142 -4.43 19.53 -54.75
CA ALA A 1142 -3.81 19.25 -53.47
C ALA A 1142 -2.35 19.72 -53.44
N ALA A 1143 -1.56 19.43 -54.47
CA ALA A 1143 -0.18 19.92 -54.60
C ALA A 1143 -0.12 21.46 -54.64
N ASN A 1144 -0.99 22.09 -55.44
CA ASN A 1144 -1.12 23.54 -55.55
C ASN A 1144 -1.58 24.19 -54.22
N ARG A 1145 -2.30 23.45 -53.36
CA ARG A 1145 -2.69 23.89 -52.00
C ARG A 1145 -1.53 23.76 -51.01
N VAL A 1146 -0.77 22.67 -51.06
CA VAL A 1146 0.44 22.44 -50.23
C VAL A 1146 1.50 23.52 -50.50
N GLU A 1147 1.75 23.83 -51.77
CA GLU A 1147 2.61 24.92 -52.25
C GLU A 1147 2.14 26.29 -51.76
N ARG A 1148 0.87 26.64 -52.00
CA ARG A 1148 0.28 27.95 -51.62
C ARG A 1148 0.26 28.19 -50.11
N ILE A 1149 0.13 27.14 -49.30
CA ILE A 1149 0.15 27.23 -47.82
C ILE A 1149 1.60 27.13 -47.29
N ALA A 1150 2.58 26.85 -48.16
CA ALA A 1150 3.99 26.64 -47.83
C ALA A 1150 4.20 25.57 -46.75
N VAL A 1151 3.50 24.43 -46.87
CA VAL A 1151 3.60 23.31 -45.92
C VAL A 1151 4.90 22.53 -46.11
N ARG A 1152 5.41 22.46 -47.35
CA ARG A 1152 6.69 21.82 -47.71
C ARG A 1152 7.47 22.65 -48.72
N PRO A 1153 8.81 22.48 -48.79
CA PRO A 1153 9.66 23.00 -49.86
C PRO A 1153 9.19 22.63 -51.28
N GLN A 1154 9.60 23.43 -52.26
CA GLN A 1154 9.24 23.24 -53.66
C GLN A 1154 9.65 21.87 -54.22
N GLY A 1155 10.84 21.38 -53.86
CA GLY A 1155 11.36 20.10 -54.36
C GLY A 1155 10.47 18.92 -53.98
N ASP A 1156 10.00 18.91 -52.74
CA ASP A 1156 9.08 17.91 -52.17
C ASP A 1156 7.73 17.93 -52.91
N VAL A 1157 7.19 19.11 -53.19
CA VAL A 1157 5.96 19.27 -53.99
C VAL A 1157 6.16 18.81 -55.43
N ASP A 1158 7.32 19.08 -56.03
CA ASP A 1158 7.64 18.64 -57.39
C ASP A 1158 8.02 17.14 -57.47
N GLU A 1159 8.35 16.51 -56.34
CA GLU A 1159 8.43 15.05 -56.19
C GLU A 1159 7.04 14.42 -56.05
N PHE A 1160 6.16 15.00 -55.25
CA PHE A 1160 4.75 14.60 -55.18
C PHE A 1160 4.08 14.69 -56.56
N ARG A 1161 4.31 15.79 -57.30
CA ARG A 1161 3.89 15.95 -58.71
C ARG A 1161 4.55 14.96 -59.68
N ARG A 1162 5.67 14.31 -59.34
CA ARG A 1162 6.25 13.20 -60.13
C ARG A 1162 5.51 11.90 -59.84
N LEU A 1163 5.30 11.56 -58.56
CA LEU A 1163 4.55 10.38 -58.13
C LEU A 1163 3.13 10.37 -58.72
N ILE A 1164 2.39 11.48 -58.61
CA ILE A 1164 1.02 11.59 -59.12
C ILE A 1164 0.94 11.50 -60.66
N ARG A 1165 1.94 12.02 -61.40
CA ARG A 1165 2.00 11.83 -62.85
C ARG A 1165 2.21 10.36 -63.21
N LYS A 1166 3.11 9.67 -62.51
CA LYS A 1166 3.36 8.24 -62.70
C LYS A 1166 2.13 7.38 -62.38
N ALA A 1167 1.46 7.67 -61.27
CA ALA A 1167 0.19 7.02 -60.92
C ALA A 1167 -0.88 7.26 -61.99
N ALA A 1168 -0.98 8.47 -62.56
CA ALA A 1168 -1.94 8.76 -63.63
C ALA A 1168 -1.59 8.07 -64.97
N GLU A 1169 -0.31 7.91 -65.30
CA GLU A 1169 0.15 7.13 -66.46
C GLU A 1169 -0.17 5.63 -66.28
N ILE A 1170 -0.05 5.10 -65.05
CA ILE A 1170 -0.47 3.74 -64.72
C ILE A 1170 -2.00 3.62 -64.72
N TYR A 1171 -2.75 4.61 -64.21
CA TYR A 1171 -4.21 4.60 -64.18
C TYR A 1171 -4.82 4.49 -65.58
N VAL A 1172 -4.39 5.33 -66.53
CA VAL A 1172 -4.88 5.27 -67.92
C VAL A 1172 -4.59 3.90 -68.52
N LYS A 1173 -3.38 3.38 -68.31
CA LYS A 1173 -2.98 2.05 -68.77
C LYS A 1173 -3.79 0.94 -68.08
N ASN A 1174 -4.14 1.06 -66.80
CA ASN A 1174 -4.96 0.09 -66.09
C ASN A 1174 -6.39 0.10 -66.66
N GLN A 1175 -6.96 1.27 -66.92
CA GLN A 1175 -8.26 1.42 -67.58
C GLN A 1175 -8.27 0.79 -68.99
N GLU A 1176 -7.24 1.07 -69.81
CA GLU A 1176 -7.04 0.42 -71.11
C GLU A 1176 -6.94 -1.13 -71.02
N ASN A 1177 -6.45 -1.67 -69.89
CA ASN A 1177 -6.38 -3.11 -69.65
C ASN A 1177 -7.70 -3.67 -69.08
N ALA A 1178 -8.44 -2.93 -68.26
CA ALA A 1178 -9.75 -3.34 -67.77
C ALA A 1178 -10.75 -3.43 -68.93
N ASP A 1179 -10.78 -2.42 -69.80
CA ASP A 1179 -11.53 -2.42 -71.06
C ASP A 1179 -11.04 -3.51 -72.04
N GLU A 1180 -9.78 -3.97 -71.93
CA GLU A 1180 -9.26 -5.10 -72.71
C GLU A 1180 -9.76 -6.45 -72.16
N PHE A 1181 -9.87 -6.63 -70.85
CA PHE A 1181 -10.13 -7.93 -70.21
C PHE A 1181 -11.54 -8.10 -69.60
N ALA A 1182 -12.48 -7.19 -69.86
CA ALA A 1182 -13.86 -7.28 -69.36
C ALA A 1182 -14.55 -8.62 -69.71
N ASP A 1183 -14.28 -9.17 -70.90
CA ASP A 1183 -14.79 -10.47 -71.37
C ASP A 1183 -13.99 -11.69 -70.84
N ALA A 1184 -13.27 -11.55 -69.70
CA ALA A 1184 -12.56 -12.66 -69.06
C ALA A 1184 -13.55 -13.75 -68.57
N PRO A 1185 -13.26 -15.05 -68.81
CA PRO A 1185 -14.04 -16.15 -68.23
C PRO A 1185 -14.12 -16.08 -66.70
N ASP A 1186 -15.32 -16.32 -66.15
CA ASP A 1186 -15.56 -16.20 -64.69
C ASP A 1186 -14.69 -17.17 -63.86
N ASP A 1187 -14.34 -18.34 -64.41
CA ASP A 1187 -13.34 -19.29 -63.87
C ASP A 1187 -11.97 -18.66 -63.53
N PHE A 1188 -11.66 -17.49 -64.10
CA PHE A 1188 -10.40 -16.78 -63.91
C PHE A 1188 -10.50 -15.57 -62.97
N LYS A 1189 -11.70 -15.25 -62.46
CA LYS A 1189 -11.95 -14.11 -61.57
C LYS A 1189 -11.99 -14.54 -60.11
N ASP A 1190 -11.60 -13.64 -59.21
CA ASP A 1190 -11.71 -13.86 -57.77
C ASP A 1190 -13.18 -13.80 -57.31
N PRO A 1191 -13.69 -14.80 -56.56
CA PRO A 1191 -15.11 -14.89 -56.19
C PRO A 1191 -15.57 -13.89 -55.12
N LEU A 1192 -14.69 -13.05 -54.57
CA LEU A 1192 -15.03 -11.95 -53.66
C LEU A 1192 -14.90 -10.57 -54.34
N MET A 1193 -13.93 -10.39 -55.23
CA MET A 1193 -13.60 -9.10 -55.85
C MET A 1193 -14.01 -8.96 -57.33
N ASP A 1194 -14.40 -10.04 -58.02
CA ASP A 1194 -14.75 -10.11 -59.45
C ASP A 1194 -13.62 -9.62 -60.40
N THR A 1195 -12.37 -9.65 -59.93
CA THR A 1195 -11.17 -9.25 -60.67
C THR A 1195 -10.35 -10.45 -61.13
N LEU A 1196 -9.65 -10.32 -62.27
CA LEU A 1196 -8.80 -11.39 -62.83
C LEU A 1196 -7.68 -11.81 -61.84
N MET A 1197 -7.65 -13.07 -61.43
CA MET A 1197 -6.68 -13.58 -60.44
C MET A 1197 -5.24 -13.55 -60.98
N THR A 1198 -4.30 -13.12 -60.14
CA THR A 1198 -2.86 -13.01 -60.46
C THR A 1198 -2.00 -14.06 -59.77
N ASP A 1199 -2.33 -14.48 -58.55
CA ASP A 1199 -1.80 -15.69 -57.91
C ASP A 1199 -2.94 -16.53 -57.31
N PRO A 1200 -3.66 -17.33 -58.12
CA PRO A 1200 -4.78 -18.12 -57.63
C PRO A 1200 -4.31 -19.21 -56.65
N VAL A 1201 -5.05 -19.37 -55.55
CA VAL A 1201 -4.85 -20.37 -54.49
C VAL A 1201 -6.16 -21.08 -54.17
N VAL A 1202 -6.07 -22.39 -53.92
CA VAL A 1202 -7.18 -23.24 -53.51
C VAL A 1202 -7.26 -23.24 -51.98
N LEU A 1203 -8.45 -22.93 -51.46
CA LEU A 1203 -8.78 -23.04 -50.04
C LEU A 1203 -9.17 -24.50 -49.71
N PRO A 1204 -9.04 -24.95 -48.44
CA PRO A 1204 -9.53 -26.26 -48.00
C PRO A 1204 -11.03 -26.52 -48.24
N SER A 1205 -11.82 -25.46 -48.44
CA SER A 1205 -13.23 -25.50 -48.84
C SER A 1205 -13.46 -25.85 -50.32
N GLY A 1206 -12.41 -25.91 -51.13
CA GLY A 1206 -12.46 -26.15 -52.58
C GLY A 1206 -12.60 -24.87 -53.42
N THR A 1207 -12.91 -23.74 -52.81
CA THR A 1207 -12.97 -22.43 -53.49
C THR A 1207 -11.56 -21.98 -53.90
N ILE A 1208 -11.45 -21.31 -55.06
CA ILE A 1208 -10.22 -20.69 -55.53
C ILE A 1208 -10.35 -19.17 -55.37
N MET A 1209 -9.30 -18.50 -54.87
CA MET A 1209 -9.22 -17.05 -54.68
C MET A 1209 -7.83 -16.54 -55.08
N ASP A 1210 -7.64 -15.23 -55.25
CA ASP A 1210 -6.28 -14.66 -55.30
C ASP A 1210 -5.63 -14.65 -53.91
N ARG A 1211 -4.33 -15.00 -53.83
CA ARG A 1211 -3.56 -15.02 -52.58
C ARG A 1211 -3.66 -13.70 -51.81
N ALA A 1212 -3.53 -12.54 -52.47
CA ALA A 1212 -3.51 -11.26 -51.77
C ALA A 1212 -4.85 -10.97 -51.07
N ILE A 1213 -5.96 -11.40 -51.68
CA ILE A 1213 -7.32 -11.23 -51.17
C ILE A 1213 -7.56 -12.13 -49.95
N ILE A 1214 -7.23 -13.43 -50.04
CA ILE A 1214 -7.43 -14.35 -48.90
C ILE A 1214 -6.45 -14.06 -47.75
N THR A 1215 -5.18 -13.75 -48.01
CA THR A 1215 -4.23 -13.40 -46.93
C THR A 1215 -4.65 -12.10 -46.22
N ARG A 1216 -5.18 -11.10 -46.95
CA ARG A 1216 -5.74 -9.88 -46.34
C ARG A 1216 -6.95 -10.17 -45.43
N HIS A 1217 -7.81 -11.13 -45.78
CA HIS A 1217 -8.86 -11.60 -44.88
C HIS A 1217 -8.27 -12.28 -43.63
N LEU A 1218 -7.31 -13.19 -43.81
CA LEU A 1218 -6.63 -13.90 -42.72
C LEU A 1218 -5.85 -13.00 -41.75
N LEU A 1219 -5.38 -11.83 -42.18
CA LEU A 1219 -4.78 -10.82 -41.29
C LEU A 1219 -5.77 -10.17 -40.31
N ASN A 1220 -7.08 -10.30 -40.56
CA ASN A 1220 -8.16 -9.73 -39.75
C ASN A 1220 -9.02 -10.83 -39.08
N SER A 1221 -9.19 -11.99 -39.71
CA SER A 1221 -9.89 -13.16 -39.15
C SER A 1221 -9.31 -14.46 -39.73
N SER A 1222 -8.80 -15.35 -38.87
CA SER A 1222 -8.26 -16.66 -39.25
C SER A 1222 -9.35 -17.68 -39.62
N THR A 1223 -10.21 -17.33 -40.57
CA THR A 1223 -11.38 -18.12 -41.02
C THR A 1223 -11.49 -18.11 -42.55
N ASP A 1224 -12.17 -19.11 -43.11
CA ASP A 1224 -12.63 -19.08 -44.51
C ASP A 1224 -13.77 -18.04 -44.68
N PRO A 1225 -13.71 -17.13 -45.67
CA PRO A 1225 -14.68 -16.04 -45.80
C PRO A 1225 -16.09 -16.50 -46.21
N PHE A 1226 -16.25 -17.70 -46.78
CA PHE A 1226 -17.53 -18.24 -47.26
C PHE A 1226 -18.22 -19.12 -46.21
N ASN A 1227 -17.46 -19.98 -45.53
CA ASN A 1227 -18.01 -20.98 -44.60
C ASN A 1227 -17.66 -20.74 -43.11
N ARG A 1228 -16.77 -19.78 -42.82
CA ARG A 1228 -16.31 -19.38 -41.46
C ARG A 1228 -15.61 -20.48 -40.63
N GLN A 1229 -15.19 -21.57 -41.26
CA GLN A 1229 -14.33 -22.57 -40.60
C GLN A 1229 -12.93 -21.98 -40.35
N PRO A 1230 -12.19 -22.43 -39.32
CA PRO A 1230 -10.82 -21.97 -39.07
C PRO A 1230 -9.90 -22.23 -40.27
N LEU A 1231 -9.13 -21.21 -40.66
CA LEU A 1231 -8.23 -21.25 -41.81
C LEU A 1231 -6.93 -20.52 -41.48
N THR A 1232 -5.79 -21.04 -41.94
CA THR A 1232 -4.49 -20.37 -41.87
C THR A 1232 -3.84 -20.29 -43.24
N GLU A 1233 -2.92 -19.34 -43.40
CA GLU A 1233 -2.20 -19.10 -44.67
C GLU A 1233 -1.46 -20.36 -45.16
N ASP A 1234 -0.93 -21.16 -44.23
CA ASP A 1234 -0.14 -22.36 -44.52
C ASP A 1234 -1.01 -23.54 -45.01
N MET A 1235 -2.34 -23.40 -45.00
CA MET A 1235 -3.30 -24.35 -45.59
C MET A 1235 -3.65 -24.04 -47.06
N LEU A 1236 -3.20 -22.89 -47.60
CA LEU A 1236 -3.54 -22.43 -48.95
C LEU A 1236 -2.66 -23.11 -50.02
N GLN A 1237 -3.27 -23.86 -50.94
CA GLN A 1237 -2.53 -24.58 -51.99
C GLN A 1237 -2.41 -23.75 -53.28
N PRO A 1238 -1.23 -23.55 -53.88
CA PRO A 1238 -1.09 -22.78 -55.12
C PRO A 1238 -1.78 -23.46 -56.31
N ALA A 1239 -2.70 -22.75 -56.98
CA ALA A 1239 -3.42 -23.26 -58.16
C ALA A 1239 -2.61 -23.06 -59.45
N THR A 1240 -1.43 -23.70 -59.53
CA THR A 1240 -0.45 -23.49 -60.61
C THR A 1240 -1.02 -23.71 -62.01
N GLU A 1241 -1.81 -24.76 -62.23
CA GLU A 1241 -2.46 -25.04 -63.52
C GLU A 1241 -3.41 -23.89 -63.93
N LEU A 1242 -4.19 -23.35 -62.99
CA LEU A 1242 -5.08 -22.22 -63.27
C LEU A 1242 -4.27 -20.96 -63.58
N LYS A 1243 -3.18 -20.72 -62.86
CA LYS A 1243 -2.26 -19.60 -63.13
C LYS A 1243 -1.65 -19.69 -64.53
N GLU A 1244 -1.25 -20.88 -64.98
CA GLU A 1244 -0.78 -21.11 -66.35
C GLU A 1244 -1.89 -20.93 -67.40
N ARG A 1245 -3.11 -21.41 -67.12
CA ARG A 1245 -4.30 -21.18 -67.97
C ARG A 1245 -4.59 -19.68 -68.15
N ILE A 1246 -4.57 -18.90 -67.06
CA ILE A 1246 -4.78 -17.45 -67.06
C ILE A 1246 -3.68 -16.75 -67.86
N GLN A 1247 -2.40 -17.04 -67.58
CA GLN A 1247 -1.28 -16.44 -68.30
C GLN A 1247 -1.30 -16.76 -69.80
N LYS A 1248 -1.68 -17.99 -70.17
CA LYS A 1248 -1.86 -18.39 -71.57
C LYS A 1248 -3.03 -17.64 -72.21
N TRP A 1249 -4.18 -17.54 -71.55
CA TRP A 1249 -5.33 -16.79 -72.05
C TRP A 1249 -4.99 -15.32 -72.29
N ILE A 1250 -4.36 -14.63 -71.33
CA ILE A 1250 -3.89 -13.23 -71.48
C ILE A 1250 -2.98 -13.09 -72.72
N LYS A 1251 -2.09 -14.05 -72.95
CA LYS A 1251 -1.14 -14.04 -74.07
C LYS A 1251 -1.83 -14.28 -75.41
N ASP A 1252 -2.69 -15.30 -75.50
CA ASP A 1252 -3.38 -15.68 -76.73
C ASP A 1252 -4.40 -14.60 -77.13
N TYR A 1253 -5.12 -14.02 -76.16
CA TYR A 1253 -6.03 -12.89 -76.35
C TYR A 1253 -5.31 -11.62 -76.85
N ARG A 1254 -4.18 -11.24 -76.22
CA ARG A 1254 -3.32 -10.14 -76.70
C ARG A 1254 -2.65 -10.42 -78.05
N ALA A 1255 -2.50 -11.68 -78.45
CA ALA A 1255 -2.03 -12.03 -79.79
C ALA A 1255 -3.14 -11.86 -80.83
N GLN A 1256 -4.37 -12.29 -80.52
CA GLN A 1256 -5.55 -12.08 -81.38
C GLN A 1256 -5.83 -10.59 -81.59
N LYS A 1257 -5.90 -9.79 -80.52
CA LYS A 1257 -6.10 -8.32 -80.56
C LYS A 1257 -4.99 -7.53 -81.26
N LYS A 1258 -3.85 -8.18 -81.59
CA LYS A 1258 -2.75 -7.62 -82.41
C LYS A 1258 -2.74 -8.12 -83.86
N SER A 1259 -3.65 -9.02 -84.21
CA SER A 1259 -3.83 -9.57 -85.56
C SER A 1259 -5.13 -9.08 -86.24
N SER A 1260 -6.07 -8.58 -85.43
CA SER A 1260 -7.23 -7.77 -85.82
C SER A 1260 -6.85 -6.29 -85.96
#